data_AF-A0A1A2TFY5-F1
#
_entry.id   AF-A0A1A2TFY5-F1
#
_cell.length_a   1.000
_cell.length_b   1.000
_cell.length_c   1.000
_cell.angle_alpha   90.00
_cell.angle_beta   90.00
_cell.angle_gamma   90.00
#
_symmetry.space_group_name_H-M   'P 1'
#
loop_
_entity.id
_entity.type
_entity.pdbx_description
1 polymer ?
#
loop_
_entity_poly.entity_id
_entity_poly.type
_entity_poly.pdbx_seq_one_letter_code
_entity_poly.pdbx_strand_id
1 'polypeptide(L)'
;MRPTRSPSRILHRAVSATGLLLILYLAVLDLQPAVLDSLPPSLNWFGRPGSMATLAIVVTVLIAACVLTFRSDSSHRVVGVSFTVIAALVSMGAVLGLTSYWGCHDANHPAFFTPLMATASLVKGGTGDFSVSGRTCPNPTPVGLELARIAALAAIFTGLGGVVVGVFRSQVDRLRANLADSVTAIVGVDADTQSMISAVARTLDRRSTLVVITGASDDRVARARRQGARVVLVDFNTPSTLVSLRLWRNLSRLYLMAPDPAINLLWLDLISRRLAEVAHKRRLPLIVRMDDPWLAQAWRAQQFGGSDTRWAADVVGKYEVTAGRLLDAIGATHRTQRVFVCGTSQLTLALCANLTQRALERDFYTPPDAVPLPALTLVERDAEDYLADHEFYRQQAGFMSDGPAIDAVAEAPTVPTMLKLIGEADPATCAVIFVDAHAATTAARLAARFPEMPIHASDLNTSISDDSIQVVGRLQSYSLVLDTQEGQVQDAWERAARLIHERYVSTIDPAAPRSAAALPWAALNEFYRGSNRRQVRNALWMVEQIAGHTWNTWGSPPAQLSGRDMAGLPPLQQLALMGFDDDAAMSMARAEHEDWCRYYRRNGWKYGSPRDDSRKIHDKLVDWSTVETNPDLLNAAVRSLAGTLWSLRQLGFRSRPLWQSFSRVGTVSAEQRSTRWTWTSDSGHTMRADAGDWAITEDGKLWSVRDDIFRDTYEPAGDGRWRRKGRVQARPAQPGETVDTLEGPTIAADGDWVVRGRAGEQWPVPGAEFARRYAEVRPSEEAGILDASDG
;
A
#
# COMPACT_ATOMS: atom_id res chain seq x y z
N MET A 1 -6.43 -23.54 7.90
CA MET A 1 -6.49 -24.87 7.27
C MET A 1 -5.10 -25.25 6.79
N ARG A 2 -4.70 -26.53 6.96
CA ARG A 2 -3.39 -27.11 6.56
C ARG A 2 -3.02 -26.73 5.12
N PRO A 3 -1.72 -26.67 4.75
CA PRO A 3 -1.33 -26.43 3.37
C PRO A 3 -1.95 -27.52 2.51
N THR A 4 -2.86 -27.15 1.60
CA THR A 4 -3.16 -28.02 0.48
C THR A 4 -1.89 -28.06 -0.35
N ARG A 5 -1.08 -29.10 -0.11
CA ARG A 5 0.06 -29.46 -0.96
C ARG A 5 -0.37 -29.27 -2.40
N SER A 6 0.39 -28.52 -3.19
CA SER A 6 0.25 -28.58 -4.65
C SER A 6 0.15 -30.05 -5.03
N PRO A 7 -0.87 -30.47 -5.81
CA PRO A 7 -0.99 -31.87 -6.19
C PRO A 7 0.35 -32.30 -6.77
N SER A 8 0.90 -33.40 -6.26
CA SER A 8 2.15 -33.94 -6.75
C SER A 8 2.07 -34.02 -8.28
N ARG A 9 3.04 -33.47 -9.01
CA ARG A 9 3.10 -33.57 -10.48
C ARG A 9 2.99 -35.03 -10.94
N ILE A 10 3.40 -35.96 -10.08
CA ILE A 10 3.27 -37.41 -10.27
C ILE A 10 1.80 -37.84 -10.21
N LEU A 11 1.01 -37.34 -9.25
CA LEU A 11 -0.42 -37.65 -9.13
C LEU A 11 -1.20 -37.12 -10.34
N HIS A 12 -0.92 -35.89 -10.80
CA HIS A 12 -1.56 -35.34 -12.00
C HIS A 12 -1.26 -36.19 -13.24
N ARG A 13 0.03 -36.55 -13.47
CA ARG A 13 0.41 -37.42 -14.58
C ARG A 13 -0.22 -38.81 -14.47
N ALA A 14 -0.27 -39.40 -13.27
CA ALA A 14 -0.85 -40.71 -13.04
C ALA A 14 -2.36 -40.73 -13.35
N VAL A 15 -3.12 -39.75 -12.85
CA VAL A 15 -4.57 -39.66 -13.10
C VAL A 15 -4.87 -39.40 -14.57
N SER A 16 -4.14 -38.49 -15.23
CA SER A 16 -4.30 -38.22 -16.67
C SER A 16 -3.93 -39.43 -17.53
N ALA A 17 -2.85 -40.14 -17.21
CA ALA A 17 -2.47 -41.38 -17.90
C ALA A 17 -3.51 -42.49 -17.70
N THR A 18 -4.06 -42.61 -16.48
CA THR A 18 -5.14 -43.56 -16.19
C THR A 18 -6.38 -43.24 -17.03
N GLY A 19 -6.77 -41.96 -17.11
CA GLY A 19 -7.89 -41.54 -17.96
C GLY A 19 -7.69 -41.89 -19.44
N LEU A 20 -6.49 -41.65 -19.98
CA LEU A 20 -6.16 -42.01 -21.36
C LEU A 20 -6.22 -43.53 -21.59
N LEU A 21 -5.68 -44.32 -20.67
CA LEU A 21 -5.71 -45.78 -20.74
C LEU A 21 -7.14 -46.32 -20.71
N LEU A 22 -8.02 -45.72 -19.91
CA LEU A 22 -9.45 -46.08 -19.86
C LEU A 22 -10.16 -45.78 -21.18
N ILE A 23 -9.89 -44.63 -21.81
CA ILE A 23 -10.45 -44.28 -23.13
C ILE A 23 -9.97 -45.28 -24.19
N LEU A 24 -8.66 -45.57 -24.24
CA LEU A 24 -8.09 -46.54 -25.18
C LEU A 24 -8.65 -47.94 -24.95
N TYR A 25 -8.81 -48.35 -23.70
CA TYR A 25 -9.41 -49.64 -23.35
C TYR A 25 -10.85 -49.75 -23.88
N LEU A 26 -11.70 -48.75 -23.65
CA LEU A 26 -13.06 -48.74 -24.18
C LEU A 26 -13.09 -48.74 -25.72
N ALA A 27 -12.21 -47.96 -26.36
CA ALA A 27 -12.08 -47.95 -27.82
C ALA A 27 -11.69 -49.33 -28.39
N VAL A 28 -10.80 -50.07 -27.70
CA VAL A 28 -10.44 -51.45 -28.07
C VAL A 28 -11.62 -52.40 -27.90
N LEU A 29 -12.39 -52.27 -26.81
CA LEU A 29 -13.58 -53.09 -26.58
C LEU A 29 -14.66 -52.83 -27.63
N ASP A 30 -14.83 -51.59 -28.07
CA ASP A 30 -15.79 -51.22 -29.12
C ASP A 30 -15.40 -51.87 -30.47
N LEU A 31 -14.10 -51.95 -30.79
CA LEU A 31 -13.59 -52.58 -32.01
C LEU A 31 -13.57 -54.11 -31.93
N GLN A 32 -13.30 -54.67 -30.75
CA GLN A 32 -13.17 -56.11 -30.51
C GLN A 32 -13.90 -56.53 -29.23
N PRO A 33 -15.24 -56.68 -29.27
CA PRO A 33 -16.02 -57.05 -28.09
C PRO A 33 -15.63 -58.40 -27.45
N ALA A 34 -15.10 -59.33 -28.26
CA ALA A 34 -14.64 -60.66 -27.83
C ALA A 34 -13.50 -60.62 -26.80
N VAL A 35 -12.81 -59.48 -26.65
CA VAL A 35 -11.79 -59.28 -25.61
C VAL A 35 -12.41 -59.42 -24.21
N LEU A 36 -13.68 -59.05 -24.02
CA LEU A 36 -14.38 -59.19 -22.74
C LEU A 36 -14.55 -60.65 -22.30
N ASP A 37 -14.70 -61.57 -23.26
CA ASP A 37 -14.90 -63.00 -22.99
C ASP A 37 -13.59 -63.69 -22.58
N SER A 38 -12.44 -63.07 -22.86
CA SER A 38 -11.12 -63.54 -22.45
C SER A 38 -10.70 -63.05 -21.07
N LEU A 39 -11.51 -62.19 -20.42
CA LEU A 39 -11.20 -61.61 -19.11
C LEU A 39 -11.72 -62.50 -17.97
N PRO A 40 -11.04 -62.49 -16.81
CA PRO A 40 -11.52 -63.17 -15.60
C PRO A 40 -12.96 -62.74 -15.24
N PRO A 41 -13.79 -63.63 -14.67
CA PRO A 41 -15.17 -63.30 -14.28
C PRO A 41 -15.29 -62.10 -13.33
N SER A 42 -14.26 -61.80 -12.54
CA SER A 42 -14.21 -60.65 -11.64
C SER A 42 -13.98 -59.29 -12.34
N LEU A 43 -13.52 -59.29 -13.59
CA LEU A 43 -13.17 -58.09 -14.36
C LEU A 43 -14.02 -57.90 -15.62
N ASN A 44 -14.74 -58.94 -16.06
CA ASN A 44 -15.54 -58.91 -17.27
C ASN A 44 -16.72 -57.91 -17.21
N TRP A 45 -17.07 -57.37 -16.03
CA TRP A 45 -18.10 -56.34 -15.87
C TRP A 45 -17.63 -54.95 -16.35
N PHE A 46 -16.31 -54.72 -16.38
CA PHE A 46 -15.75 -53.43 -16.72
C PHE A 46 -15.69 -53.27 -18.25
N GLY A 47 -16.55 -52.42 -18.82
CA GLY A 47 -16.66 -52.23 -20.27
C GLY A 47 -17.80 -53.00 -20.94
N ARG A 48 -18.56 -53.81 -20.20
CA ARG A 48 -19.77 -54.46 -20.73
C ARG A 48 -20.82 -53.42 -21.16
N PRO A 49 -21.47 -53.61 -22.34
CA PRO A 49 -22.61 -52.80 -22.75
C PRO A 49 -23.64 -52.64 -21.62
N GLY A 50 -24.06 -51.40 -21.34
CA GLY A 50 -24.98 -51.07 -20.24
C GLY A 50 -24.38 -51.02 -18.82
N SER A 51 -23.06 -51.18 -18.65
CA SER A 51 -22.42 -51.11 -17.33
C SER A 51 -22.34 -49.68 -16.78
N MET A 52 -23.31 -49.32 -15.93
CA MET A 52 -23.33 -48.02 -15.23
C MET A 52 -22.12 -47.80 -14.31
N ALA A 53 -21.58 -48.87 -13.73
CA ALA A 53 -20.40 -48.81 -12.87
C ALA A 53 -19.14 -48.42 -13.66
N THR A 54 -18.96 -48.97 -14.87
CA THR A 54 -17.86 -48.57 -15.76
C THR A 54 -17.96 -47.11 -16.13
N LEU A 55 -19.15 -46.66 -16.56
CA LEU A 55 -19.39 -45.27 -16.93
C LEU A 55 -19.07 -44.31 -15.78
N ALA A 56 -19.56 -44.59 -14.57
CA ALA A 56 -19.33 -43.78 -13.39
C ALA A 56 -17.84 -43.66 -13.02
N ILE A 57 -17.08 -44.76 -13.09
CA ILE A 57 -15.64 -44.78 -12.80
C ILE A 57 -14.88 -43.91 -13.81
N VAL A 58 -15.15 -44.11 -15.11
CA VAL A 58 -14.44 -43.37 -16.17
C VAL A 58 -14.76 -41.88 -16.07
N VAL A 59 -16.03 -41.50 -15.90
CA VAL A 59 -16.43 -40.10 -15.71
C VAL A 59 -15.75 -39.50 -14.48
N THR A 60 -15.68 -40.22 -13.36
CA THR A 60 -15.03 -39.74 -12.13
C THR A 60 -13.53 -39.50 -12.33
N VAL A 61 -12.84 -40.42 -13.02
CA VAL A 61 -11.41 -40.27 -13.34
C VAL A 61 -11.17 -39.08 -14.27
N LEU A 62 -12.03 -38.86 -15.27
CA LEU A 62 -11.94 -37.71 -16.17
C LEU A 62 -12.20 -36.39 -15.44
N ILE A 63 -13.21 -36.34 -14.56
CA ILE A 63 -13.46 -35.17 -13.69
C ILE A 63 -12.24 -34.91 -12.80
N ALA A 64 -11.67 -35.94 -12.18
CA ALA A 64 -10.47 -35.80 -11.35
C ALA A 64 -9.26 -35.30 -12.16
N ALA A 65 -9.07 -35.78 -13.39
CA ALA A 65 -8.03 -35.29 -14.30
C ALA A 65 -8.23 -33.82 -14.66
N CYS A 66 -9.47 -33.40 -14.97
CA CYS A 66 -9.82 -32.01 -15.24
C CYS A 66 -9.58 -31.12 -14.01
N VAL A 67 -10.02 -31.53 -12.82
CA VAL A 67 -9.83 -30.78 -11.56
C VAL A 67 -8.35 -30.67 -11.21
N LEU A 68 -7.57 -31.75 -11.37
CA LEU A 68 -6.13 -31.72 -11.10
C LEU A 68 -5.38 -30.83 -12.09
N THR A 69 -5.79 -30.83 -13.36
CA THR A 69 -5.24 -29.92 -14.39
C THR A 69 -5.58 -28.45 -14.05
N PHE A 70 -6.81 -28.19 -13.60
CA PHE A 70 -7.23 -26.85 -13.18
C PHE A 70 -6.51 -26.36 -11.92
N ARG A 71 -6.10 -27.28 -11.04
CA ARG A 71 -5.37 -26.95 -9.79
C ARG A 71 -3.85 -26.91 -9.96
N SER A 72 -3.29 -27.61 -10.95
CA SER A 72 -1.85 -27.63 -11.22
C SER A 72 -1.40 -26.45 -12.10
N ASP A 73 -2.28 -25.96 -12.96
CA ASP A 73 -2.03 -24.79 -13.79
C ASP A 73 -2.37 -23.52 -12.99
N SER A 74 -1.42 -23.05 -12.19
CA SER A 74 -1.52 -21.78 -11.46
C SER A 74 -1.42 -20.55 -12.37
N SER A 75 -1.59 -20.71 -13.69
CA SER A 75 -1.49 -19.64 -14.68
C SER A 75 -2.87 -19.24 -15.22
N HIS A 76 -3.12 -17.93 -15.25
CA HIS A 76 -4.44 -17.28 -15.41
C HIS A 76 -5.13 -17.43 -16.79
N ARG A 77 -4.93 -18.52 -17.53
CA ARG A 77 -5.58 -18.75 -18.84
C ARG A 77 -6.87 -19.56 -18.72
N VAL A 78 -7.89 -19.05 -18.02
CA VAL A 78 -9.23 -19.68 -17.98
C VAL A 78 -9.79 -19.91 -19.39
N VAL A 79 -9.50 -19.00 -20.32
CA VAL A 79 -9.90 -19.12 -21.73
C VAL A 79 -9.14 -20.26 -22.42
N GLY A 80 -7.82 -20.36 -22.24
CA GLY A 80 -7.01 -21.42 -22.84
C GLY A 80 -7.33 -22.82 -22.29
N VAL A 81 -7.62 -22.91 -20.99
CA VAL A 81 -8.02 -24.16 -20.33
C VAL A 81 -9.41 -24.63 -20.80
N SER A 82 -10.33 -23.71 -21.09
CA SER A 82 -11.63 -24.08 -21.67
C SER A 82 -11.46 -24.66 -23.08
N PHE A 83 -10.58 -24.08 -23.90
CA PHE A 83 -10.26 -24.63 -25.22
C PHE A 83 -9.57 -26.00 -25.16
N THR A 84 -8.64 -26.23 -24.22
CA THR A 84 -7.98 -27.54 -24.09
C THR A 84 -8.93 -28.61 -23.58
N VAL A 85 -9.83 -28.27 -22.64
CA VAL A 85 -10.88 -29.19 -22.18
C VAL A 85 -11.87 -29.51 -23.30
N ILE A 86 -12.31 -28.50 -24.06
CA ILE A 86 -13.19 -28.72 -25.22
C ILE A 86 -12.51 -29.60 -26.27
N ALA A 87 -11.25 -29.30 -26.62
CA ALA A 87 -10.48 -30.11 -27.57
C ALA A 87 -10.34 -31.57 -27.10
N ALA A 88 -10.03 -31.78 -25.81
CA ALA A 88 -9.93 -33.12 -25.25
C ALA A 88 -11.27 -33.88 -25.27
N LEU A 89 -12.38 -33.23 -24.89
CA LEU A 89 -13.72 -33.81 -24.92
C LEU A 89 -14.16 -34.15 -26.36
N VAL A 90 -13.90 -33.27 -27.31
CA VAL A 90 -14.21 -33.47 -28.74
C VAL A 90 -13.36 -34.61 -29.31
N SER A 91 -12.05 -34.63 -29.06
CA SER A 91 -11.17 -35.71 -29.51
C SER A 91 -11.55 -37.05 -28.90
N MET A 92 -11.85 -37.09 -27.60
CA MET A 92 -12.31 -38.30 -26.93
C MET A 92 -13.65 -38.79 -27.49
N GLY A 93 -14.63 -37.89 -27.66
CA GLY A 93 -15.93 -38.22 -28.23
C GLY A 93 -15.82 -38.70 -29.69
N ALA A 94 -14.91 -38.12 -30.47
CA ALA A 94 -14.65 -38.56 -31.84
C ALA A 94 -14.01 -39.96 -31.90
N VAL A 95 -13.02 -40.25 -31.06
CA VAL A 95 -12.37 -41.57 -31.02
C VAL A 95 -13.35 -42.65 -30.57
N LEU A 96 -14.05 -42.44 -29.47
CA LEU A 96 -15.02 -43.40 -28.94
C LEU A 96 -16.22 -43.55 -29.87
N GLY A 97 -16.74 -42.46 -30.44
CA GLY A 97 -17.81 -42.51 -31.43
C GLY A 97 -17.41 -43.30 -32.68
N LEU A 98 -16.22 -43.04 -33.23
CA LEU A 98 -15.75 -43.71 -34.44
C LEU A 98 -15.52 -45.21 -34.23
N THR A 99 -14.95 -45.58 -33.08
CA THR A 99 -14.71 -46.98 -32.72
C THR A 99 -16.01 -47.72 -32.41
N SER A 100 -16.93 -47.10 -31.68
CA SER A 100 -18.28 -47.63 -31.42
C SER A 100 -19.10 -47.85 -32.70
N TYR A 101 -19.01 -46.96 -33.68
CA TYR A 101 -19.75 -47.09 -34.94
C TYR A 101 -19.02 -47.91 -36.00
N TRP A 102 -17.79 -48.38 -35.76
CA TRP A 102 -16.94 -48.98 -36.79
C TRP A 102 -17.59 -50.19 -37.49
N GLY A 103 -18.34 -51.01 -36.74
CA GLY A 103 -19.07 -52.17 -37.28
C GLY A 103 -20.43 -51.83 -37.91
N CYS A 104 -20.86 -50.57 -37.93
CA CYS A 104 -22.17 -50.16 -38.45
C CYS A 104 -22.12 -49.85 -39.94
N HIS A 105 -22.08 -50.91 -40.75
CA HIS A 105 -22.07 -50.83 -42.21
C HIS A 105 -22.78 -52.03 -42.84
N ASP A 106 -23.26 -51.89 -44.07
CA ASP A 106 -23.85 -52.98 -44.86
C ASP A 106 -23.60 -52.75 -46.37
N ALA A 107 -24.22 -53.55 -47.24
CA ALA A 107 -24.03 -53.44 -48.69
C ALA A 107 -24.43 -52.07 -49.27
N ASN A 108 -25.32 -51.33 -48.60
CA ASN A 108 -25.81 -50.01 -49.02
C ASN A 108 -25.19 -48.85 -48.21
N HIS A 109 -24.46 -49.16 -47.13
CA HIS A 109 -23.83 -48.19 -46.24
C HIS A 109 -22.32 -48.47 -46.14
N PRO A 110 -21.44 -47.68 -46.80
CA PRO A 110 -20.01 -47.95 -46.89
C PRO A 110 -19.30 -48.07 -45.53
N ALA A 111 -18.37 -49.01 -45.42
CA ALA A 111 -17.67 -49.37 -44.17
C ALA A 111 -16.87 -48.23 -43.53
N PHE A 112 -16.37 -47.28 -44.31
CA PHE A 112 -15.60 -46.15 -43.78
C PHE A 112 -16.46 -44.89 -43.57
N PHE A 113 -17.29 -44.54 -44.55
CA PHE A 113 -18.04 -43.28 -44.52
C PHE A 113 -19.22 -43.29 -43.54
N THR A 114 -19.84 -44.45 -43.32
CA THR A 114 -21.01 -44.56 -42.43
C THR A 114 -20.63 -44.30 -40.96
N PRO A 115 -19.60 -44.95 -40.40
CA PRO A 115 -19.16 -44.67 -39.03
C PRO A 115 -18.64 -43.24 -38.86
N LEU A 116 -17.97 -42.69 -39.88
CA LEU A 116 -17.46 -41.33 -39.88
C LEU A 116 -18.60 -40.30 -39.83
N MET A 117 -19.65 -40.48 -40.63
CA MET A 117 -20.82 -39.59 -40.63
C MET A 117 -21.63 -39.69 -39.33
N ALA A 118 -21.78 -40.89 -38.77
CA ALA A 118 -22.43 -41.10 -37.47
C ALA A 118 -21.67 -40.37 -36.34
N THR A 119 -20.34 -40.46 -36.36
CA THR A 119 -19.46 -39.75 -35.42
C THR A 119 -19.52 -38.23 -35.60
N ALA A 120 -19.55 -37.75 -36.85
CA ALA A 120 -19.68 -36.32 -37.14
C ALA A 120 -21.01 -35.74 -36.63
N SER A 121 -22.10 -36.48 -36.76
CA SER A 121 -23.40 -36.12 -36.18
C SER A 121 -23.33 -36.02 -34.65
N LEU A 122 -22.66 -36.97 -33.99
CA LEU A 122 -22.45 -36.98 -32.55
C LEU A 122 -21.68 -35.74 -32.07
N VAL A 123 -20.57 -35.39 -32.73
CA VAL A 123 -19.76 -34.21 -32.41
C VAL A 123 -20.55 -32.91 -32.63
N LYS A 124 -21.48 -32.88 -33.59
CA LYS A 124 -22.39 -31.75 -33.82
C LYS A 124 -23.50 -31.63 -32.75
N GLY A 125 -23.61 -32.60 -31.84
CA GLY A 125 -24.60 -32.63 -30.76
C GLY A 125 -25.79 -33.57 -31.01
N GLY A 126 -25.74 -34.42 -32.03
CA GLY A 126 -26.75 -35.45 -32.26
C GLY A 126 -26.61 -36.61 -31.27
N THR A 127 -27.52 -36.72 -30.30
CA THR A 127 -27.52 -37.79 -29.28
C THR A 127 -28.50 -38.92 -29.58
N GLY A 128 -29.24 -38.84 -30.68
CA GLY A 128 -30.20 -39.86 -31.10
C GLY A 128 -29.54 -41.20 -31.41
N ASP A 129 -30.37 -42.24 -31.48
CA ASP A 129 -29.93 -43.56 -31.91
C ASP A 129 -29.64 -43.56 -33.41
N PHE A 130 -28.46 -44.06 -33.78
CA PHE A 130 -28.07 -44.25 -35.17
C PHE A 130 -28.64 -45.57 -35.67
N SER A 131 -29.23 -45.57 -36.86
CA SER A 131 -29.85 -46.76 -37.43
C SER A 131 -29.30 -47.07 -38.82
N VAL A 132 -28.96 -48.35 -39.04
CA VAL A 132 -28.57 -48.87 -40.35
C VAL A 132 -29.67 -49.84 -40.78
N SER A 133 -30.25 -49.63 -41.96
CA SER A 133 -31.32 -50.49 -42.51
C SER A 133 -32.50 -50.71 -41.55
N GLY A 134 -32.92 -49.66 -40.83
CA GLY A 134 -34.07 -49.68 -39.92
C GLY A 134 -33.83 -50.32 -38.55
N ARG A 135 -32.58 -50.68 -38.21
CA ARG A 135 -32.20 -51.22 -36.90
C ARG A 135 -31.16 -50.32 -36.22
N THR A 136 -31.29 -50.13 -34.91
CA THR A 136 -30.32 -49.40 -34.10
C THR A 136 -28.95 -50.08 -34.16
N CYS A 137 -27.89 -49.30 -34.43
CA CYS A 137 -26.52 -49.78 -34.50
C CYS A 137 -25.58 -48.77 -33.82
N PRO A 138 -24.67 -49.21 -32.93
CA PRO A 138 -24.45 -50.58 -32.45
C PRO A 138 -25.54 -51.07 -31.46
N ASN A 139 -25.82 -52.38 -31.48
CA ASN A 139 -26.73 -53.05 -30.55
C ASN A 139 -26.10 -54.37 -30.05
N PRO A 140 -25.86 -54.55 -28.74
CA PRO A 140 -26.15 -53.61 -27.64
C PRO A 140 -25.23 -52.38 -27.66
N THR A 141 -25.70 -51.26 -27.11
CA THR A 141 -24.97 -49.99 -27.07
C THR A 141 -23.71 -50.10 -26.19
N PRO A 142 -22.50 -49.91 -26.73
CA PRO A 142 -21.27 -49.95 -25.96
C PRO A 142 -21.16 -48.78 -24.98
N VAL A 143 -20.43 -48.98 -23.88
CA VAL A 143 -20.16 -47.93 -22.89
C VAL A 143 -19.34 -46.79 -23.50
N GLY A 144 -18.48 -47.07 -24.49
CA GLY A 144 -17.74 -46.07 -25.23
C GLY A 144 -18.66 -45.03 -25.90
N LEU A 145 -19.76 -45.48 -26.51
CA LEU A 145 -20.72 -44.60 -27.18
C LEU A 145 -21.49 -43.71 -26.19
N GLU A 146 -21.91 -44.26 -25.04
CA GLU A 146 -22.57 -43.50 -23.97
C GLU A 146 -21.63 -42.41 -23.41
N LEU A 147 -20.36 -42.75 -23.20
CA LEU A 147 -19.35 -41.78 -22.78
C LEU A 147 -19.10 -40.71 -23.87
N ALA A 148 -19.10 -41.09 -25.15
CA ALA A 148 -18.95 -40.16 -26.27
C ALA A 148 -20.13 -39.17 -26.37
N ARG A 149 -21.37 -39.63 -26.14
CA ARG A 149 -22.58 -38.78 -26.05
C ARG A 149 -22.46 -37.75 -24.91
N ILE A 150 -22.05 -38.19 -23.72
CA ILE A 150 -21.83 -37.28 -22.57
C ILE A 150 -20.72 -36.27 -22.87
N ALA A 151 -19.62 -36.70 -23.49
CA ALA A 151 -18.50 -35.84 -23.85
C ALA A 151 -18.89 -34.75 -24.86
N ALA A 152 -19.67 -35.10 -25.88
CA ALA A 152 -20.16 -34.17 -26.88
C ALA A 152 -21.07 -33.09 -26.25
N LEU A 153 -22.02 -33.49 -25.40
CA LEU A 153 -22.87 -32.54 -24.66
C LEU A 153 -22.04 -31.65 -23.72
N ALA A 154 -21.11 -32.23 -22.97
CA ALA A 154 -20.23 -31.48 -22.07
C ALA A 154 -19.37 -30.45 -22.81
N ALA A 155 -18.89 -30.78 -24.01
CA ALA A 155 -18.13 -29.86 -24.85
C ALA A 155 -18.99 -28.65 -25.29
N ILE A 156 -20.25 -28.88 -25.68
CA ILE A 156 -21.18 -27.82 -26.09
C ILE A 156 -21.49 -26.88 -24.90
N PHE A 157 -21.86 -27.42 -23.74
CA PHE A 157 -22.15 -26.60 -22.55
C PHE A 157 -20.92 -25.84 -22.05
N THR A 158 -19.73 -26.45 -22.11
CA THR A 158 -18.47 -25.79 -21.75
C THR A 158 -18.13 -24.67 -22.74
N GLY A 159 -18.35 -24.88 -24.03
CA GLY A 159 -18.20 -23.87 -25.08
C GLY A 159 -19.12 -22.67 -24.89
N LEU A 160 -20.42 -22.94 -24.68
CA LEU A 160 -21.43 -21.89 -24.41
C LEU A 160 -21.08 -21.10 -23.15
N GLY A 161 -20.71 -21.79 -22.06
CA GLY A 161 -20.27 -21.16 -20.81
C GLY A 161 -19.05 -20.26 -21.01
N GLY A 162 -18.07 -20.71 -21.80
CA GLY A 162 -16.88 -19.92 -22.14
C GLY A 162 -17.21 -18.63 -22.91
N VAL A 163 -18.11 -18.70 -23.89
CA VAL A 163 -18.55 -17.54 -24.68
C VAL A 163 -19.33 -16.54 -23.83
N VAL A 164 -20.27 -16.99 -23.00
CA VAL A 164 -21.06 -16.12 -22.10
C VAL A 164 -20.14 -15.41 -21.10
N VAL A 165 -19.17 -16.12 -20.50
CA VAL A 165 -18.19 -15.50 -19.60
C VAL A 165 -17.29 -14.50 -20.33
N GLY A 166 -16.99 -14.73 -21.61
CA GLY A 166 -16.25 -13.81 -22.47
C GLY A 166 -17.00 -12.50 -22.75
N VAL A 167 -18.29 -12.58 -23.08
CA VAL A 167 -19.15 -11.43 -23.40
C VAL A 167 -19.52 -10.62 -22.16
N PHE A 168 -19.81 -11.29 -21.04
CA PHE A 168 -20.17 -10.62 -19.77
C PHE A 168 -18.99 -10.43 -18.82
N ARG A 169 -17.76 -10.42 -19.36
CA ARG A 169 -16.54 -10.43 -18.56
C ARG A 169 -16.42 -9.26 -17.59
N SER A 170 -16.89 -8.06 -17.98
CA SER A 170 -16.92 -6.88 -17.10
C SER A 170 -17.86 -7.06 -15.91
N GLN A 171 -19.04 -7.67 -16.13
CA GLN A 171 -20.01 -7.96 -15.07
C GLN A 171 -19.51 -9.05 -14.12
N VAL A 172 -18.84 -10.07 -14.66
CA VAL A 172 -18.22 -11.14 -13.85
C VAL A 172 -17.07 -10.59 -12.99
N ASP A 173 -16.21 -9.72 -13.55
CA ASP A 173 -15.14 -9.06 -12.79
C ASP A 173 -15.73 -8.22 -11.64
N ARG A 174 -16.79 -7.45 -11.90
CA ARG A 174 -17.49 -6.66 -10.88
C ARG A 174 -18.12 -7.53 -9.78
N LEU A 175 -18.78 -8.63 -10.14
CA LEU A 175 -19.35 -9.56 -9.17
C LEU A 175 -18.25 -10.18 -8.29
N ARG A 176 -17.15 -10.65 -8.89
CA ARG A 176 -16.01 -11.23 -8.16
C ARG A 176 -15.34 -10.22 -7.24
N ALA A 177 -15.19 -8.96 -7.67
CA ALA A 177 -14.67 -7.90 -6.83
C ALA A 177 -15.57 -7.64 -5.61
N ASN A 178 -16.90 -7.64 -5.81
CA ASN A 178 -17.87 -7.41 -4.73
C ASN A 178 -17.99 -8.59 -3.74
N LEU A 179 -17.67 -9.82 -4.16
CA LEU A 179 -17.72 -11.03 -3.33
C LEU A 179 -16.39 -11.35 -2.61
N ALA A 180 -15.32 -10.58 -2.88
CA ALA A 180 -14.02 -10.84 -2.29
C ALA A 180 -13.99 -10.46 -0.79
N ASP A 181 -13.39 -11.32 0.04
CA ASP A 181 -13.27 -11.10 1.49
C ASP A 181 -12.21 -10.04 1.86
N SER A 182 -11.28 -9.77 0.96
CA SER A 182 -10.23 -8.75 1.10
C SER A 182 -9.88 -8.18 -0.27
N VAL A 183 -9.82 -6.86 -0.38
CA VAL A 183 -9.61 -6.16 -1.66
C VAL A 183 -8.44 -5.20 -1.58
N THR A 184 -7.50 -5.37 -2.52
CA THR A 184 -6.49 -4.36 -2.85
C THR A 184 -6.95 -3.63 -4.10
N ALA A 185 -7.33 -2.35 -3.97
CA ALA A 185 -7.89 -1.57 -5.07
C ALA A 185 -6.87 -0.58 -5.64
N ILE A 186 -6.79 -0.51 -6.97
CA ILE A 186 -6.07 0.53 -7.72
C ILE A 186 -7.10 1.35 -8.50
N VAL A 187 -7.14 2.67 -8.29
CA VAL A 187 -8.09 3.59 -8.91
C VAL A 187 -7.35 4.56 -9.83
N GLY A 188 -7.81 4.65 -11.07
CA GLY A 188 -7.11 5.40 -12.12
C GLY A 188 -5.93 4.59 -12.64
N VAL A 189 -5.84 4.42 -13.95
CA VAL A 189 -4.69 3.77 -14.60
C VAL A 189 -4.36 4.49 -15.89
N ASP A 190 -3.08 4.72 -16.10
CA ASP A 190 -2.54 5.30 -17.33
C ASP A 190 -1.42 4.42 -17.92
N ALA A 191 -0.65 4.96 -18.87
CA ALA A 191 0.46 4.25 -19.50
C ALA A 191 1.56 3.87 -18.49
N ASP A 192 1.80 4.69 -17.48
CA ASP A 192 2.91 4.55 -16.53
C ASP A 192 2.55 3.68 -15.32
N THR A 193 1.26 3.44 -15.08
CA THR A 193 0.77 2.66 -13.94
C THR A 193 0.94 1.14 -14.14
N GLN A 194 1.39 0.68 -15.32
CA GLN A 194 1.45 -0.76 -15.63
C GLN A 194 2.53 -1.51 -14.83
N SER A 195 3.72 -0.91 -14.66
CA SER A 195 4.71 -1.40 -13.69
C SER A 195 4.08 -1.47 -12.31
N MET A 196 3.19 -0.51 -12.02
CA MET A 196 2.56 -0.42 -10.73
C MET A 196 1.65 -1.66 -10.44
N ILE A 197 0.73 -1.94 -11.36
CA ILE A 197 -0.16 -3.11 -11.26
C ILE A 197 0.65 -4.41 -11.13
N SER A 198 1.78 -4.50 -11.84
CA SER A 198 2.68 -5.66 -11.82
C SER A 198 3.33 -5.89 -10.45
N ALA A 199 3.83 -4.83 -9.81
CA ALA A 199 4.48 -4.95 -8.50
C ALA A 199 3.47 -5.17 -7.36
N VAL A 200 2.26 -4.61 -7.45
CA VAL A 200 1.16 -4.95 -6.52
C VAL A 200 0.74 -6.40 -6.66
N ALA A 201 0.58 -6.89 -7.90
CA ALA A 201 0.19 -8.27 -8.15
C ALA A 201 1.20 -9.28 -7.58
N ARG A 202 2.51 -8.96 -7.61
CA ARG A 202 3.58 -9.81 -7.05
C ARG A 202 3.59 -9.85 -5.52
N THR A 203 3.22 -8.75 -4.88
CA THR A 203 3.23 -8.59 -3.42
C THR A 203 1.85 -8.81 -2.77
N LEU A 204 0.85 -9.18 -3.57
CA LEU A 204 -0.52 -9.40 -3.12
C LEU A 204 -0.58 -10.58 -2.13
N ASP A 205 -1.19 -10.35 -0.96
CA ASP A 205 -1.53 -11.44 -0.05
C ASP A 205 -2.41 -12.47 -0.76
N ARG A 206 -2.16 -13.76 -0.52
CA ARG A 206 -2.88 -14.88 -1.16
C ARG A 206 -4.39 -14.85 -0.96
N ARG A 207 -4.86 -14.15 0.09
CA ARG A 207 -6.29 -13.97 0.39
C ARG A 207 -6.88 -12.67 -0.16
N SER A 208 -6.06 -11.76 -0.67
CA SER A 208 -6.50 -10.50 -1.24
C SER A 208 -6.81 -10.65 -2.72
N THR A 209 -7.82 -9.94 -3.19
CA THR A 209 -8.15 -9.81 -4.61
C THR A 209 -7.69 -8.44 -5.11
N LEU A 210 -6.87 -8.44 -6.17
CA LEU A 210 -6.49 -7.21 -6.86
C LEU A 210 -7.63 -6.74 -7.76
N VAL A 211 -8.10 -5.51 -7.53
CA VAL A 211 -9.14 -4.85 -8.30
C VAL A 211 -8.58 -3.57 -8.91
N VAL A 212 -8.75 -3.42 -10.22
CA VAL A 212 -8.38 -2.19 -10.96
C VAL A 212 -9.65 -1.49 -11.39
N ILE A 213 -9.82 -0.24 -10.96
CA ILE A 213 -10.98 0.61 -11.22
C ILE A 213 -10.56 1.67 -12.23
N THR A 214 -11.21 1.69 -13.40
CA THR A 214 -10.84 2.58 -14.52
C THR A 214 -12.07 3.06 -15.29
N GLY A 215 -11.95 4.20 -15.98
CA GLY A 215 -13.02 4.78 -16.80
C GLY A 215 -13.01 4.37 -18.26
N ALA A 216 -11.89 3.84 -18.76
CA ALA A 216 -11.75 3.45 -20.16
C ALA A 216 -11.57 1.95 -20.31
N SER A 217 -12.20 1.38 -21.33
CA SER A 217 -11.94 0.01 -21.78
C SER A 217 -10.90 0.04 -22.91
N ASP A 218 -9.62 -0.05 -22.55
CA ASP A 218 -8.49 0.01 -23.48
C ASP A 218 -7.56 -1.23 -23.35
N ASP A 219 -6.44 -1.24 -24.09
CA ASP A 219 -5.42 -2.30 -24.03
C ASP A 219 -4.85 -2.50 -22.61
N ARG A 220 -4.93 -1.48 -21.75
CA ARG A 220 -4.43 -1.52 -20.36
C ARG A 220 -5.32 -2.44 -19.52
N VAL A 221 -6.63 -2.43 -19.77
CA VAL A 221 -7.57 -3.39 -19.17
C VAL A 221 -7.19 -4.84 -19.49
N ALA A 222 -6.82 -5.11 -20.74
CA ALA A 222 -6.38 -6.44 -21.14
C ALA A 222 -5.08 -6.86 -20.43
N ARG A 223 -4.11 -5.94 -20.30
CA ARG A 223 -2.85 -6.16 -19.58
C ARG A 223 -3.06 -6.41 -18.09
N ALA A 224 -3.85 -5.58 -17.40
CA ALA A 224 -4.18 -5.76 -15.99
C ALA A 224 -4.86 -7.12 -15.73
N ARG A 225 -5.79 -7.53 -16.59
CA ARG A 225 -6.43 -8.86 -16.50
C ARG A 225 -5.44 -10.02 -16.68
N ARG A 226 -4.44 -9.89 -17.57
CA ARG A 226 -3.38 -10.90 -17.73
C ARG A 226 -2.56 -11.09 -16.47
N GLN A 227 -2.48 -10.05 -15.63
CA GLN A 227 -1.80 -10.07 -14.33
C GLN A 227 -2.70 -10.54 -13.17
N GLY A 228 -3.91 -11.04 -13.49
CA GLY A 228 -4.83 -11.61 -12.51
C GLY A 228 -5.75 -10.58 -11.83
N ALA A 229 -5.69 -9.30 -12.21
CA ALA A 229 -6.60 -8.28 -11.68
C ALA A 229 -8.05 -8.49 -12.15
N ARG A 230 -9.02 -8.07 -11.33
CA ARG A 230 -10.42 -7.88 -11.74
C ARG A 230 -10.60 -6.44 -12.15
N VAL A 231 -11.09 -6.18 -13.36
CA VAL A 231 -11.23 -4.80 -13.83
C VAL A 231 -12.69 -4.36 -13.72
N VAL A 232 -12.92 -3.28 -12.98
CA VAL A 232 -14.22 -2.65 -12.77
C VAL A 232 -14.24 -1.32 -13.50
N LEU A 233 -15.19 -1.18 -14.43
CA LEU A 233 -15.39 0.06 -15.16
C LEU A 233 -16.33 0.99 -14.37
N VAL A 234 -15.93 2.25 -14.21
CA VAL A 234 -16.71 3.30 -13.53
C VAL A 234 -16.69 4.58 -14.38
N ASP A 235 -17.70 5.42 -14.25
CA ASP A 235 -17.66 6.76 -14.85
C ASP A 235 -17.17 7.75 -13.80
N PHE A 236 -15.93 8.19 -13.91
CA PHE A 236 -15.33 9.12 -12.95
C PHE A 236 -15.96 10.52 -12.98
N ASN A 237 -16.71 10.88 -14.02
CA ASN A 237 -17.51 12.11 -14.05
C ASN A 237 -18.78 12.00 -13.21
N THR A 238 -19.16 10.78 -12.84
CA THR A 238 -20.35 10.48 -12.04
C THR A 238 -19.93 9.81 -10.72
N PRO A 239 -19.71 10.60 -9.64
CA PRO A 239 -19.18 10.08 -8.36
C PRO A 239 -19.92 8.87 -7.79
N SER A 240 -21.23 8.78 -8.00
CA SER A 240 -22.08 7.68 -7.54
C SER A 240 -21.64 6.31 -8.08
N THR A 241 -21.01 6.25 -9.25
CA THR A 241 -20.55 4.99 -9.85
C THR A 241 -19.35 4.39 -9.10
N LEU A 242 -18.50 5.24 -8.51
CA LEU A 242 -17.35 4.82 -7.69
C LEU A 242 -17.79 4.40 -6.29
N VAL A 243 -18.59 5.22 -5.60
CA VAL A 243 -18.98 4.96 -4.20
C VAL A 243 -20.00 3.82 -4.04
N SER A 244 -20.74 3.48 -5.09
CA SER A 244 -21.73 2.38 -5.08
C SER A 244 -21.13 0.97 -5.07
N LEU A 245 -19.82 0.83 -5.26
CA LEU A 245 -19.16 -0.48 -5.25
C LEU A 245 -19.21 -1.12 -3.86
N ARG A 246 -19.64 -2.38 -3.78
CA ARG A 246 -19.74 -3.10 -2.49
C ARG A 246 -18.38 -3.53 -1.94
N LEU A 247 -17.36 -3.55 -2.79
CA LEU A 247 -15.99 -3.91 -2.44
C LEU A 247 -15.38 -3.07 -1.31
N TRP A 248 -15.85 -1.83 -1.11
CA TRP A 248 -15.31 -0.92 -0.10
C TRP A 248 -15.39 -1.49 1.32
N ARG A 249 -16.43 -2.28 1.63
CA ARG A 249 -16.57 -2.95 2.93
C ARG A 249 -15.37 -3.85 3.29
N ASN A 250 -14.79 -4.47 2.26
CA ASN A 250 -13.71 -5.44 2.41
C ASN A 250 -12.35 -4.88 1.95
N LEU A 251 -12.24 -3.55 1.79
CA LEU A 251 -10.99 -2.90 1.44
C LEU A 251 -9.89 -3.25 2.45
N SER A 252 -8.70 -3.55 1.93
CA SER A 252 -7.49 -3.81 2.71
C SER A 252 -6.34 -2.89 2.35
N ARG A 253 -6.29 -2.37 1.12
CA ARG A 253 -5.27 -1.43 0.64
C ARG A 253 -5.82 -0.64 -0.55
N LEU A 254 -5.47 0.64 -0.65
CA LEU A 254 -5.89 1.54 -1.73
C LEU A 254 -4.70 2.20 -2.42
N TYR A 255 -4.76 2.27 -3.74
CA TYR A 255 -3.83 2.98 -4.60
C TYR A 255 -4.63 3.97 -5.45
N LEU A 256 -4.28 5.26 -5.41
CA LEU A 256 -4.89 6.30 -6.24
C LEU A 256 -3.82 6.80 -7.21
N MET A 257 -3.98 6.53 -8.50
CA MET A 257 -2.89 6.60 -9.49
C MET A 257 -3.19 7.55 -10.65
N ALA A 258 -4.13 8.50 -10.49
CA ALA A 258 -4.30 9.56 -11.47
C ALA A 258 -3.02 10.42 -11.56
N PRO A 259 -2.62 10.91 -12.75
CA PRO A 259 -1.48 11.82 -12.90
C PRO A 259 -1.66 13.14 -12.14
N ASP A 260 -2.89 13.64 -12.09
CA ASP A 260 -3.24 14.85 -11.36
C ASP A 260 -3.53 14.50 -9.89
N PRO A 261 -2.74 15.00 -8.92
CA PRO A 261 -2.96 14.75 -7.51
C PRO A 261 -4.30 15.27 -6.99
N ALA A 262 -4.86 16.35 -7.56
CA ALA A 262 -6.15 16.89 -7.13
C ALA A 262 -7.29 15.89 -7.38
N ILE A 263 -7.24 15.16 -8.50
CA ILE A 263 -8.20 14.08 -8.80
C ILE A 263 -8.09 12.96 -7.77
N ASN A 264 -6.86 12.57 -7.41
CA ASN A 264 -6.65 11.54 -6.39
C ASN A 264 -7.24 11.97 -5.03
N LEU A 265 -7.03 13.22 -4.61
CA LEU A 265 -7.57 13.74 -3.35
C LEU A 265 -9.10 13.82 -3.35
N LEU A 266 -9.71 14.17 -4.49
CA LEU A 266 -11.16 14.13 -4.66
C LEU A 266 -11.71 12.70 -4.50
N TRP A 267 -11.07 11.71 -5.13
CA TRP A 267 -11.47 10.31 -4.95
C TRP A 267 -11.24 9.81 -3.53
N LEU A 268 -10.15 10.23 -2.89
CA LEU A 268 -9.85 9.88 -1.51
C LEU A 268 -10.96 10.33 -0.56
N ASP A 269 -11.41 11.58 -0.69
CA ASP A 269 -12.51 12.12 0.12
C ASP A 269 -13.82 11.32 -0.09
N LEU A 270 -14.22 11.09 -1.34
CA LEU A 270 -15.41 10.29 -1.66
C LEU A 270 -15.35 8.87 -1.08
N ILE A 271 -14.20 8.20 -1.23
CA ILE A 271 -13.99 6.84 -0.70
C ILE A 271 -13.95 6.86 0.83
N SER A 272 -13.34 7.87 1.45
CA SER A 272 -13.23 7.98 2.91
C SER A 272 -14.60 8.16 3.57
N ARG A 273 -15.45 9.04 3.02
CA ARG A 273 -16.85 9.20 3.46
C ARG A 273 -17.61 7.89 3.34
N ARG A 274 -17.47 7.19 2.22
CA ARG A 274 -18.13 5.89 2.02
C ARG A 274 -17.63 4.83 2.99
N LEU A 275 -16.33 4.77 3.25
CA LEU A 275 -15.74 3.82 4.21
C LEU A 275 -16.21 4.09 5.64
N ALA A 276 -16.42 5.35 6.02
CA ALA A 276 -16.97 5.71 7.32
C ALA A 276 -18.35 5.09 7.58
N GLU A 277 -19.16 4.91 6.52
CA GLU A 277 -20.49 4.30 6.60
C GLU A 277 -20.45 2.76 6.63
N VAL A 278 -19.50 2.14 5.91
CA VAL A 278 -19.56 0.69 5.62
C VAL A 278 -18.46 -0.15 6.26
N ALA A 279 -17.40 0.47 6.79
CA ALA A 279 -16.22 -0.23 7.28
C ALA A 279 -15.72 0.34 8.63
N HIS A 280 -15.23 -0.56 9.48
CA HIS A 280 -14.69 -0.21 10.80
C HIS A 280 -13.16 -0.30 10.88
N LYS A 281 -12.50 -0.70 9.79
CA LYS A 281 -11.04 -0.81 9.74
C LYS A 281 -10.41 0.58 9.77
N ARG A 282 -9.33 0.73 10.54
CA ARG A 282 -8.49 1.93 10.59
C ARG A 282 -7.07 1.59 10.14
N ARG A 283 -6.28 2.62 9.82
CA ARG A 283 -4.92 2.52 9.27
C ARG A 283 -4.79 1.57 8.07
N LEU A 284 -5.74 1.67 7.14
CA LEU A 284 -5.64 1.02 5.85
C LEU A 284 -4.46 1.66 5.08
N PRO A 285 -3.54 0.87 4.50
CA PRO A 285 -2.49 1.42 3.66
C PRO A 285 -3.09 2.11 2.44
N LEU A 286 -2.66 3.34 2.23
CA LEU A 286 -3.06 4.21 1.11
C LEU A 286 -1.81 4.71 0.42
N ILE A 287 -1.73 4.55 -0.90
CA ILE A 287 -0.66 5.13 -1.70
C ILE A 287 -1.29 6.04 -2.74
N VAL A 288 -0.91 7.32 -2.71
CA VAL A 288 -1.39 8.34 -3.64
C VAL A 288 -0.28 8.70 -4.62
N ARG A 289 -0.60 8.78 -5.90
CA ARG A 289 0.35 9.29 -6.88
C ARG A 289 0.42 10.80 -6.78
N MET A 290 1.63 11.31 -6.53
CA MET A 290 1.98 12.72 -6.68
C MET A 290 3.38 12.77 -7.29
N ASP A 291 3.45 13.17 -8.56
CA ASP A 291 4.72 13.19 -9.28
C ASP A 291 5.62 14.34 -8.81
N ASP A 292 5.04 15.49 -8.48
CA ASP A 292 5.76 16.63 -7.92
C ASP A 292 6.32 16.32 -6.51
N PRO A 293 7.66 16.33 -6.31
CA PRO A 293 8.27 16.02 -5.01
C PRO A 293 7.93 17.03 -3.91
N TRP A 294 7.64 18.29 -4.27
CA TRP A 294 7.25 19.35 -3.34
C TRP A 294 5.92 19.04 -2.70
N LEU A 295 4.95 18.74 -3.55
CA LEU A 295 3.61 18.36 -3.14
C LEU A 295 3.65 17.04 -2.37
N ALA A 296 4.44 16.06 -2.82
CA ALA A 296 4.59 14.78 -2.14
C ALA A 296 5.09 14.95 -0.70
N GLN A 297 6.17 15.72 -0.51
CA GLN A 297 6.76 15.93 0.82
C GLN A 297 5.86 16.77 1.74
N ALA A 298 5.29 17.86 1.21
CA ALA A 298 4.35 18.68 1.97
C ALA A 298 3.12 17.86 2.37
N TRP A 299 2.57 17.05 1.46
CA TRP A 299 1.43 16.20 1.75
C TRP A 299 1.75 15.13 2.78
N ARG A 300 2.90 14.44 2.69
CA ARG A 300 3.35 13.52 3.75
C ARG A 300 3.38 14.25 5.11
N ALA A 301 4.04 15.40 5.20
CA ALA A 301 4.17 16.11 6.46
C ALA A 301 2.85 16.69 7.02
N GLN A 302 1.92 17.07 6.14
CA GLN A 302 0.61 17.62 6.51
C GLN A 302 -0.44 16.54 6.80
N GLN A 303 -0.31 15.32 6.24
CA GLN A 303 -1.32 14.27 6.29
C GLN A 303 -0.96 13.10 7.19
N PHE A 304 -0.59 13.43 8.42
CA PHE A 304 -0.66 12.48 9.51
C PHE A 304 -1.43 13.05 10.72
N GLY A 305 -2.41 13.93 10.47
CA GLY A 305 -3.19 14.56 11.53
C GLY A 305 -4.46 15.32 11.15
N GLY A 306 -4.98 15.15 9.93
CA GLY A 306 -6.36 15.51 9.64
C GLY A 306 -7.36 14.57 10.32
N SER A 307 -8.65 14.93 10.36
CA SER A 307 -9.72 14.23 11.09
C SER A 307 -9.92 12.74 10.74
N ASP A 308 -9.38 12.25 9.62
CA ASP A 308 -9.59 10.86 9.19
C ASP A 308 -8.42 9.92 9.51
N THR A 309 -8.44 9.40 10.74
CA THR A 309 -7.50 8.39 11.28
C THR A 309 -7.58 7.00 10.58
N ARG A 310 -8.35 6.87 9.49
CA ARG A 310 -8.54 5.60 8.78
C ARG A 310 -7.38 5.21 7.88
N TRP A 311 -6.52 6.13 7.47
CA TRP A 311 -5.44 5.83 6.53
C TRP A 311 -4.07 5.77 7.21
N ALA A 312 -3.24 4.85 6.70
CA ALA A 312 -1.78 4.90 6.82
C ALA A 312 -1.28 5.32 5.43
N ALA A 313 -1.27 6.63 5.20
CA ALA A 313 -1.04 7.23 3.90
C ALA A 313 0.45 7.26 3.55
N ASP A 314 0.74 7.20 2.26
CA ASP A 314 2.05 7.49 1.66
C ASP A 314 1.85 7.94 0.20
N VAL A 315 2.93 8.42 -0.41
CA VAL A 315 2.96 8.96 -1.77
C VAL A 315 3.95 8.19 -2.63
N VAL A 316 3.64 8.08 -3.92
CA VAL A 316 4.57 7.64 -4.95
C VAL A 316 4.59 8.63 -6.10
N GLY A 317 5.77 8.94 -6.64
CA GLY A 317 5.93 9.86 -7.77
C GLY A 317 6.98 9.38 -8.76
N LYS A 318 6.81 9.72 -10.05
CA LYS A 318 7.78 9.37 -11.10
C LYS A 318 9.19 9.85 -10.78
N TYR A 319 9.31 11.09 -10.30
CA TYR A 319 10.62 11.70 -10.02
C TYR A 319 11.32 11.03 -8.85
N GLU A 320 10.60 10.75 -7.74
CA GLU A 320 11.16 10.04 -6.59
C GLU A 320 11.59 8.60 -6.94
N VAL A 321 10.76 7.89 -7.71
CA VAL A 321 11.07 6.52 -8.15
C VAL A 321 12.26 6.51 -9.11
N THR A 322 12.30 7.40 -10.10
CA THR A 322 13.42 7.53 -11.03
C THR A 322 14.71 7.94 -10.30
N ALA A 323 14.65 8.88 -9.35
CA ALA A 323 15.81 9.27 -8.53
C ALA A 323 16.38 8.07 -7.77
N GLY A 324 15.53 7.26 -7.15
CA GLY A 324 15.94 6.03 -6.47
C GLY A 324 16.67 5.06 -7.43
N ARG A 325 16.11 4.82 -8.61
CA ARG A 325 16.72 3.95 -9.63
C ARG A 325 18.08 4.44 -10.11
N LEU A 326 18.21 5.74 -10.37
CA LEU A 326 19.47 6.34 -10.83
C LEU A 326 20.56 6.21 -9.77
N LEU A 327 20.23 6.50 -8.50
CA LEU A 327 21.17 6.34 -7.40
C LEU A 327 21.53 4.88 -7.12
N ASP A 328 20.60 3.94 -7.31
CA ASP A 328 20.88 2.50 -7.21
C ASP A 328 21.81 2.02 -8.34
N ALA A 329 21.55 2.47 -9.58
CA ALA A 329 22.39 2.13 -10.73
C ALA A 329 23.82 2.67 -10.57
N ILE A 330 23.97 3.90 -10.09
CA ILE A 330 25.28 4.50 -9.80
C ILE A 330 25.96 3.79 -8.62
N GLY A 331 25.23 3.53 -7.54
CA GLY A 331 25.75 2.85 -6.35
C GLY A 331 26.23 1.42 -6.62
N ALA A 332 25.60 0.71 -7.56
CA ALA A 332 26.01 -0.62 -7.99
C ALA A 332 27.40 -0.68 -8.65
N THR A 333 28.02 0.47 -8.95
CA THR A 333 29.42 0.50 -9.42
C THR A 333 30.44 0.33 -8.29
N HIS A 334 30.04 0.53 -7.03
CA HIS A 334 30.89 0.50 -5.83
C HIS A 334 32.09 1.46 -5.83
N ARG A 335 32.19 2.37 -6.81
CA ARG A 335 33.35 3.29 -6.99
C ARG A 335 32.98 4.76 -6.93
N THR A 336 31.72 5.10 -7.18
CA THR A 336 31.30 6.50 -7.24
C THR A 336 31.28 7.16 -5.87
N GLN A 337 32.07 8.23 -5.72
CA GLN A 337 32.13 9.07 -4.53
C GLN A 337 31.42 10.41 -4.74
N ARG A 338 31.31 10.89 -5.98
CA ARG A 338 30.65 12.16 -6.32
C ARG A 338 29.77 12.02 -7.55
N VAL A 339 28.56 12.58 -7.49
CA VAL A 339 27.63 12.65 -8.62
C VAL A 339 27.36 14.10 -8.95
N PHE A 340 27.61 14.49 -10.19
CA PHE A 340 27.20 15.80 -10.71
C PHE A 340 25.79 15.70 -11.27
N VAL A 341 24.88 16.54 -10.78
CA VAL A 341 23.50 16.64 -11.27
C VAL A 341 23.41 17.91 -12.10
N CYS A 342 23.32 17.74 -13.41
CA CYS A 342 23.35 18.81 -14.40
C CYS A 342 21.94 19.19 -14.85
N GLY A 343 21.55 20.43 -14.58
CA GLY A 343 20.23 21.00 -14.85
C GLY A 343 19.32 21.04 -13.61
N THR A 344 18.24 21.81 -13.73
CA THR A 344 17.29 22.09 -12.65
C THR A 344 15.88 21.64 -13.01
N SER A 345 15.37 20.65 -12.29
CA SER A 345 14.02 20.12 -12.45
C SER A 345 13.51 19.47 -11.15
N GLN A 346 12.26 19.00 -11.16
CA GLN A 346 11.72 18.15 -10.09
C GLN A 346 12.60 16.91 -9.83
N LEU A 347 13.32 16.39 -10.83
CA LEU A 347 14.25 15.28 -10.62
C LEU A 347 15.46 15.68 -9.77
N THR A 348 15.95 16.91 -9.91
CA THR A 348 17.05 17.46 -9.10
C THR A 348 16.69 17.43 -7.62
N LEU A 349 15.51 17.97 -7.27
CA LEU A 349 15.00 17.94 -5.89
C LEU A 349 14.75 16.51 -5.40
N ALA A 350 14.22 15.63 -6.26
CA ALA A 350 13.99 14.23 -5.92
C ALA A 350 15.29 13.46 -5.64
N LEU A 351 16.38 13.74 -6.37
CA LEU A 351 17.70 13.16 -6.13
C LEU A 351 18.27 13.59 -4.77
N CYS A 352 18.19 14.89 -4.45
CA CYS A 352 18.59 15.41 -3.14
C CYS A 352 17.78 14.76 -2.02
N ALA A 353 16.45 14.80 -2.11
CA ALA A 353 15.56 14.21 -1.10
C ALA A 353 15.77 12.70 -0.93
N ASN A 354 15.95 11.94 -2.02
CA ASN A 354 16.21 10.50 -1.96
C ASN A 354 17.53 10.21 -1.25
N LEU A 355 18.58 10.97 -1.55
CA LEU A 355 19.89 10.78 -0.93
C LEU A 355 19.87 11.12 0.58
N THR A 356 19.21 12.23 0.94
CA THR A 356 18.96 12.59 2.34
C THR A 356 18.19 11.51 3.08
N GLN A 357 17.12 10.96 2.47
CA GLN A 357 16.37 9.86 3.06
C GLN A 357 17.25 8.61 3.28
N ARG A 358 18.10 8.23 2.31
CA ARG A 358 19.04 7.13 2.46
C ARG A 358 20.03 7.37 3.60
N ALA A 359 20.47 8.61 3.80
CA ALA A 359 21.39 8.96 4.88
C ALA A 359 20.75 8.73 6.24
N LEU A 360 19.52 9.19 6.43
CA LEU A 360 18.75 8.95 7.66
C LEU A 360 18.54 7.47 7.94
N GLU A 361 18.17 6.71 6.91
CA GLU A 361 17.97 5.27 7.03
C GLU A 361 19.27 4.55 7.40
N ARG A 362 20.42 5.00 6.89
CA ARG A 362 21.74 4.44 7.20
C ARG A 362 22.26 4.80 8.59
N ASP A 363 22.01 6.03 9.03
CA ASP A 363 22.31 6.44 10.40
C ASP A 363 21.49 5.62 11.42
N PHE A 364 20.26 5.25 11.03
CA PHE A 364 19.44 4.33 11.82
C PHE A 364 19.94 2.88 11.76
N TYR A 365 20.19 2.37 10.55
CA TYR A 365 20.73 1.03 10.31
C TYR A 365 21.43 0.97 8.96
N THR A 366 22.75 0.77 9.00
CA THR A 366 23.57 0.51 7.81
C THR A 366 23.78 -1.01 7.64
N PRO A 367 23.32 -1.62 6.54
CA PRO A 367 23.62 -3.01 6.22
C PRO A 367 25.15 -3.25 6.14
N PRO A 368 25.66 -4.43 6.54
CA PRO A 368 27.11 -4.71 6.54
C PRO A 368 27.79 -4.56 5.18
N ASP A 369 27.05 -4.76 4.09
CA ASP A 369 27.49 -4.70 2.69
C ASP A 369 27.15 -3.37 2.00
N ALA A 370 26.70 -2.36 2.77
CA ALA A 370 26.32 -1.07 2.22
C ALA A 370 27.52 -0.28 1.67
N VAL A 371 27.43 0.13 0.40
CA VAL A 371 28.36 1.06 -0.25
C VAL A 371 28.16 2.47 0.31
N PRO A 372 29.21 3.26 0.62
CA PRO A 372 29.06 4.67 1.04
C PRO A 372 28.15 5.49 0.12
N LEU A 373 27.41 6.45 0.67
CA LEU A 373 26.60 7.35 -0.15
C LEU A 373 27.52 8.36 -0.86
N PRO A 374 27.32 8.64 -2.16
CA PRO A 374 28.09 9.66 -2.85
C PRO A 374 27.66 11.07 -2.40
N ALA A 375 28.57 12.03 -2.53
CA ALA A 375 28.22 13.46 -2.48
C ALA A 375 27.52 13.88 -3.78
N LEU A 376 26.62 14.86 -3.71
CA LEU A 376 26.01 15.49 -4.89
C LEU A 376 26.58 16.88 -5.12
N THR A 377 26.74 17.24 -6.37
CA THR A 377 27.02 18.61 -6.79
C THR A 377 26.01 19.01 -7.86
N LEU A 378 25.14 19.96 -7.53
CA LEU A 378 24.17 20.53 -8.46
C LEU A 378 24.89 21.52 -9.39
N VAL A 379 24.70 21.39 -10.69
CA VAL A 379 25.39 22.22 -11.69
C VAL A 379 24.36 22.82 -12.66
N GLU A 380 23.99 24.07 -12.40
CA GLU A 380 23.18 24.94 -13.26
C GLU A 380 23.26 26.37 -12.73
N ARG A 381 22.89 27.37 -13.55
CA ARG A 381 22.89 28.79 -13.16
C ARG A 381 22.07 29.09 -11.89
N ASP A 382 20.98 28.36 -11.66
CA ASP A 382 20.06 28.50 -10.52
C ASP A 382 20.22 27.36 -9.49
N ALA A 383 21.34 26.62 -9.52
CA ALA A 383 21.57 25.47 -8.63
C ALA A 383 21.53 25.84 -7.13
N GLU A 384 21.92 27.07 -6.77
CA GLU A 384 21.88 27.55 -5.38
C GLU A 384 20.44 27.69 -4.85
N ASP A 385 19.49 28.10 -5.69
CA ASP A 385 18.07 28.20 -5.31
C ASP A 385 17.53 26.80 -4.98
N TYR A 386 17.85 25.80 -5.80
CA TYR A 386 17.43 24.41 -5.58
C TYR A 386 18.07 23.78 -4.32
N LEU A 387 19.30 24.16 -3.98
CA LEU A 387 19.93 23.74 -2.73
C LEU A 387 19.23 24.39 -1.52
N ALA A 388 18.96 25.70 -1.58
CA ALA A 388 18.23 26.41 -0.53
C ALA A 388 16.82 25.84 -0.32
N ASP A 389 16.13 25.52 -1.42
CA ASP A 389 14.84 24.84 -1.39
C ASP A 389 14.94 23.49 -0.68
N HIS A 390 15.90 22.65 -1.09
CA HIS A 390 16.15 21.35 -0.46
C HIS A 390 16.43 21.46 1.05
N GLU A 391 17.26 22.42 1.46
CA GLU A 391 17.58 22.67 2.87
C GLU A 391 16.36 23.12 3.67
N PHE A 392 15.53 24.00 3.09
CA PHE A 392 14.27 24.42 3.70
C PHE A 392 13.39 23.20 4.03
N TYR A 393 13.29 22.22 3.15
CA TYR A 393 12.54 20.99 3.46
C TYR A 393 13.17 20.13 4.53
N ARG A 394 14.50 19.97 4.50
CA ARG A 394 15.20 19.22 5.55
C ARG A 394 14.87 19.80 6.92
N GLN A 395 14.82 21.13 7.02
CA GLN A 395 14.43 21.83 8.24
C GLN A 395 12.95 21.62 8.59
N GLN A 396 12.03 21.75 7.62
CA GLN A 396 10.59 21.53 7.84
C GLN A 396 10.27 20.08 8.28
N ALA A 397 10.99 19.10 7.75
CA ALA A 397 10.88 17.70 8.15
C ALA A 397 11.58 17.39 9.50
N GLY A 398 12.33 18.35 10.06
CA GLY A 398 13.09 18.17 11.29
C GLY A 398 14.25 17.18 11.17
N PHE A 399 14.84 17.06 9.98
CA PHE A 399 15.92 16.12 9.67
C PHE A 399 17.15 16.33 10.58
N MET A 400 17.73 15.23 11.10
CA MET A 400 18.80 15.27 12.12
C MET A 400 20.17 14.82 11.59
N SER A 401 20.18 14.05 10.51
CA SER A 401 21.43 13.54 9.95
C SER A 401 22.14 14.68 9.24
N ASP A 402 23.46 14.77 9.41
CA ASP A 402 24.27 15.71 8.63
C ASP A 402 24.19 15.34 7.14
N GLY A 403 24.03 14.05 6.84
CA GLY A 403 23.89 13.51 5.50
C GLY A 403 25.17 13.59 4.66
N PRO A 404 25.17 13.02 3.45
CA PRO A 404 26.23 13.28 2.48
C PRO A 404 26.16 14.74 2.01
N ALA A 405 27.31 15.31 1.66
CA ALA A 405 27.41 16.68 1.16
C ALA A 405 26.60 16.84 -0.13
N ILE A 406 25.80 17.91 -0.18
CA ILE A 406 25.08 18.36 -1.37
C ILE A 406 25.51 19.82 -1.59
N ASP A 407 26.32 20.04 -2.61
CA ASP A 407 26.85 21.35 -2.98
C ASP A 407 26.17 21.87 -4.25
N ALA A 408 26.27 23.17 -4.51
CA ALA A 408 25.79 23.81 -5.74
C ALA A 408 26.90 24.59 -6.44
N VAL A 409 26.89 24.56 -7.77
CA VAL A 409 27.74 25.38 -8.64
C VAL A 409 26.84 26.16 -9.58
N ALA A 410 26.80 27.48 -9.41
CA ALA A 410 26.02 28.44 -10.20
C ALA A 410 26.60 28.69 -11.62
N GLU A 411 26.95 27.62 -12.34
CA GLU A 411 27.43 27.66 -13.71
C GLU A 411 26.61 26.70 -14.59
N ALA A 412 26.37 27.09 -15.85
CA ALA A 412 25.70 26.19 -16.79
C ALA A 412 26.55 24.93 -17.06
N PRO A 413 25.96 23.73 -17.17
CA PRO A 413 26.66 22.45 -17.31
C PRO A 413 27.22 22.25 -18.73
N THR A 414 28.06 23.17 -19.18
CA THR A 414 28.75 23.09 -20.47
C THR A 414 29.91 22.10 -20.41
N VAL A 415 30.35 21.58 -21.57
CA VAL A 415 31.50 20.67 -21.61
C VAL A 415 32.75 21.24 -20.90
N PRO A 416 33.16 22.53 -21.10
CA PRO A 416 34.28 23.11 -20.35
C PRO A 416 34.07 23.15 -18.83
N THR A 417 32.91 23.59 -18.37
CA THR A 417 32.57 23.62 -16.93
C THR A 417 32.64 22.22 -16.34
N MET A 418 32.03 21.23 -17.00
CA MET A 418 32.06 19.84 -16.55
C MET A 418 33.47 19.24 -16.56
N LEU A 419 34.31 19.56 -17.56
CA LEU A 419 35.70 19.10 -17.59
C LEU A 419 36.52 19.68 -16.43
N LYS A 420 36.29 20.96 -16.08
CA LYS A 420 36.92 21.59 -14.91
C LYS A 420 36.50 20.88 -13.63
N LEU A 421 35.20 20.76 -13.37
CA LEU A 421 34.66 20.16 -12.14
C LEU A 421 35.04 18.69 -11.98
N ILE A 422 35.00 17.91 -13.07
CA ILE A 422 35.39 16.49 -13.07
C ILE A 422 36.91 16.35 -12.90
N GLY A 423 37.71 17.28 -13.45
CA GLY A 423 39.17 17.28 -13.31
C GLY A 423 39.68 17.75 -11.93
N GLU A 424 38.90 18.58 -11.23
CA GLU A 424 39.13 18.92 -9.81
C GLU A 424 38.80 17.73 -8.88
N ALA A 425 38.00 16.77 -9.36
CA ALA A 425 37.73 15.48 -8.74
C ALA A 425 38.53 14.35 -9.41
N ASP A 426 38.36 13.10 -8.96
CA ASP A 426 38.86 11.92 -9.67
C ASP A 426 37.78 11.39 -10.63
N PRO A 427 37.98 11.47 -11.97
CA PRO A 427 37.00 11.00 -12.95
C PRO A 427 36.61 9.51 -12.77
N ALA A 428 37.50 8.67 -12.23
CA ALA A 428 37.21 7.25 -11.99
C ALA A 428 36.19 7.01 -10.86
N THR A 429 35.93 8.04 -10.04
CA THR A 429 34.99 8.02 -8.92
C THR A 429 33.79 8.95 -9.12
N CYS A 430 33.67 9.56 -10.30
CA CYS A 430 32.58 10.46 -10.64
C CYS A 430 31.43 9.73 -11.36
N ALA A 431 30.24 10.31 -11.30
CA ALA A 431 29.13 10.02 -12.21
C ALA A 431 28.43 11.34 -12.57
N VAL A 432 27.71 11.35 -13.70
CA VAL A 432 26.97 12.54 -14.15
C VAL A 432 25.54 12.16 -14.47
N ILE A 433 24.58 12.95 -13.99
CA ILE A 433 23.16 12.83 -14.31
C ILE A 433 22.72 14.14 -14.97
N PHE A 434 22.33 14.09 -16.23
CA PHE A 434 21.63 15.18 -16.90
C PHE A 434 20.13 15.02 -16.69
N VAL A 435 19.51 16.00 -16.01
CA VAL A 435 18.07 16.00 -15.77
C VAL A 435 17.27 16.61 -16.92
N ASP A 436 17.91 17.48 -17.71
CA ASP A 436 17.30 18.13 -18.86
C ASP A 436 17.33 17.26 -20.13
N ALA A 437 16.17 17.13 -20.77
CA ALA A 437 16.02 16.34 -22.01
C ALA A 437 16.86 16.87 -23.20
N HIS A 438 17.33 18.11 -23.15
CA HIS A 438 18.10 18.75 -24.23
C HIS A 438 19.63 18.60 -24.06
N ALA A 439 20.09 17.89 -23.03
CA ALA A 439 21.52 17.76 -22.73
C ALA A 439 22.23 16.61 -23.48
N ALA A 440 21.54 15.89 -24.39
CA ALA A 440 22.05 14.70 -25.07
C ALA A 440 23.42 14.93 -25.75
N THR A 441 23.62 16.08 -26.40
CA THR A 441 24.89 16.41 -27.06
C THR A 441 26.04 16.58 -26.06
N THR A 442 25.80 17.25 -24.93
CA THR A 442 26.80 17.42 -23.87
C THR A 442 27.15 16.07 -23.25
N ALA A 443 26.13 15.25 -22.95
CA ALA A 443 26.29 13.92 -22.39
C ALA A 443 27.14 13.02 -23.31
N ALA A 444 26.84 12.97 -24.61
CA ALA A 444 27.61 12.20 -25.59
C ALA A 444 29.07 12.67 -25.71
N ARG A 445 29.30 13.99 -25.67
CA ARG A 445 30.66 14.56 -25.72
C ARG A 445 31.48 14.26 -24.46
N LEU A 446 30.85 14.20 -23.30
CA LEU A 446 31.51 13.77 -22.05
C LEU A 446 31.77 12.27 -22.07
N ALA A 447 30.81 11.46 -22.50
CA ALA A 447 30.97 10.00 -22.60
C ALA A 447 32.12 9.60 -23.52
N ALA A 448 32.30 10.31 -24.64
CA ALA A 448 33.44 10.10 -25.54
C ALA A 448 34.81 10.43 -24.91
N ARG A 449 34.85 11.29 -23.88
CA ARG A 449 36.08 11.67 -23.16
C ARG A 449 36.33 10.80 -21.92
N PHE A 450 35.27 10.32 -21.28
CA PHE A 450 35.30 9.50 -20.08
C PHE A 450 34.48 8.21 -20.28
N PRO A 451 34.98 7.26 -21.10
CA PRO A 451 34.20 6.09 -21.52
C PRO A 451 33.75 5.19 -20.36
N GLU A 452 34.51 5.14 -19.26
CA GLU A 452 34.24 4.30 -18.09
C GLU A 452 33.36 4.97 -17.02
N MET A 453 33.12 6.27 -17.14
CA MET A 453 32.34 7.05 -16.17
C MET A 453 30.84 6.84 -16.43
N PRO A 454 30.03 6.50 -15.42
CA PRO A 454 28.58 6.43 -15.57
C PRO A 454 28.01 7.81 -15.91
N ILE A 455 27.28 7.89 -17.03
CA ILE A 455 26.58 9.10 -17.44
C ILE A 455 25.14 8.73 -17.75
N HIS A 456 24.19 9.41 -17.10
CA HIS A 456 22.77 9.23 -17.33
C HIS A 456 22.19 10.49 -17.98
N ALA A 457 21.41 10.33 -19.04
CA ALA A 457 20.75 11.45 -19.70
C ALA A 457 19.26 11.15 -19.92
N SER A 458 18.41 12.15 -19.63
CA SER A 458 16.97 12.05 -19.86
C SER A 458 16.69 11.95 -21.36
N ASP A 459 15.87 10.97 -21.76
CA ASP A 459 15.34 10.85 -23.12
C ASP A 459 13.82 10.58 -23.07
N LEU A 460 13.07 11.47 -23.72
CA LEU A 460 11.60 11.43 -23.80
C LEU A 460 11.08 10.30 -24.72
N ASN A 461 11.94 9.75 -25.57
CA ASN A 461 11.58 8.68 -26.52
C ASN A 461 12.01 7.27 -26.06
N THR A 462 12.72 7.17 -24.95
CA THR A 462 13.19 5.90 -24.39
C THR A 462 12.06 5.18 -23.65
N SER A 463 12.05 3.84 -23.67
CA SER A 463 11.15 3.01 -22.86
C SER A 463 11.92 2.35 -21.71
N ILE A 464 11.23 1.84 -20.68
CA ILE A 464 11.88 1.16 -19.54
C ILE A 464 12.78 -0.01 -20.00
N SER A 465 12.41 -0.68 -21.09
CA SER A 465 13.21 -1.76 -21.71
C SER A 465 14.55 -1.28 -22.26
N ASP A 466 14.67 0.01 -22.55
CA ASP A 466 15.82 0.62 -23.21
C ASP A 466 16.78 1.29 -22.20
N ASP A 467 16.39 1.42 -20.91
CA ASP A 467 17.20 2.04 -19.85
C ASP A 467 18.58 1.37 -19.64
N SER A 468 18.78 0.13 -20.12
CA SER A 468 20.05 -0.60 -20.03
C SER A 468 20.96 -0.44 -21.24
N ILE A 469 20.49 0.20 -22.32
CA ILE A 469 21.24 0.30 -23.58
C ILE A 469 22.30 1.39 -23.44
N GLN A 470 23.56 0.99 -23.60
CA GLN A 470 24.70 1.91 -23.63
C GLN A 470 24.90 2.43 -25.06
N VAL A 471 24.84 3.75 -25.25
CA VAL A 471 24.91 4.36 -26.58
C VAL A 471 26.36 4.70 -26.96
N VAL A 472 27.09 5.37 -26.08
CA VAL A 472 28.51 5.75 -26.24
C VAL A 472 29.20 5.63 -24.89
N GLY A 473 30.28 4.85 -24.78
CA GLY A 473 30.90 4.54 -23.49
C GLY A 473 29.86 3.96 -22.52
N ARG A 474 29.81 4.48 -21.28
CA ARG A 474 28.78 4.14 -20.29
C ARG A 474 27.64 5.17 -20.20
N LEU A 475 27.36 5.89 -21.30
CA LEU A 475 26.16 6.73 -21.42
C LEU A 475 24.90 5.87 -21.52
N GLN A 476 23.97 6.08 -20.59
CA GLN A 476 22.66 5.42 -20.55
C GLN A 476 21.54 6.46 -20.60
N SER A 477 20.60 6.26 -21.52
CA SER A 477 19.35 7.03 -21.53
C SER A 477 18.43 6.54 -20.42
N TYR A 478 17.62 7.43 -19.84
CA TYR A 478 16.56 7.03 -18.92
C TYR A 478 15.26 7.81 -19.16
N SER A 479 14.15 7.26 -18.70
CA SER A 479 12.84 7.92 -18.71
C SER A 479 12.22 8.05 -17.32
N LEU A 480 11.30 9.01 -17.17
CA LEU A 480 10.55 9.23 -15.93
C LEU A 480 9.44 8.19 -15.79
N VAL A 481 9.52 7.31 -14.79
CA VAL A 481 8.63 6.14 -14.70
C VAL A 481 8.25 5.79 -13.27
N LEU A 482 7.09 5.14 -13.11
CA LEU A 482 6.61 4.58 -11.85
C LEU A 482 6.99 3.10 -11.68
N ASP A 483 8.22 2.75 -12.05
CA ASP A 483 8.71 1.37 -11.89
C ASP A 483 9.74 1.28 -10.78
N THR A 484 9.38 0.66 -9.68
CA THR A 484 10.32 0.34 -8.61
C THR A 484 11.14 -0.89 -9.05
N GLN A 485 12.44 -0.75 -9.32
CA GLN A 485 13.29 -1.88 -9.79
C GLN A 485 13.21 -3.14 -8.92
N GLU A 486 12.97 -3.00 -7.62
CA GLU A 486 12.78 -4.13 -6.69
C GLU A 486 11.51 -4.95 -6.98
N GLY A 487 10.62 -4.45 -7.82
CA GLY A 487 9.38 -5.09 -8.17
C GLY A 487 8.36 -5.17 -7.03
N GLN A 488 8.54 -4.32 -6.02
CA GLN A 488 7.67 -4.20 -4.85
C GLN A 488 7.28 -2.74 -4.69
N VAL A 489 5.99 -2.46 -4.43
CA VAL A 489 5.66 -1.18 -3.80
C VAL A 489 6.04 -1.30 -2.36
N GLN A 490 7.00 -0.50 -1.94
CA GLN A 490 7.23 -0.28 -0.52
C GLN A 490 6.68 1.09 -0.20
N ASP A 491 5.62 1.12 0.60
CA ASP A 491 5.29 2.34 1.33
C ASP A 491 6.33 2.58 2.43
N ALA A 492 6.42 3.83 2.87
CA ALA A 492 7.32 4.27 3.93
C ALA A 492 7.15 3.43 5.22
N TRP A 493 5.96 2.87 5.45
CA TRP A 493 5.65 2.05 6.62
C TRP A 493 6.21 0.62 6.54
N GLU A 494 6.16 0.00 5.37
CA GLU A 494 6.82 -1.27 5.08
C GLU A 494 8.34 -1.11 5.17
N ARG A 495 8.86 0.00 4.64
CA ARG A 495 10.29 0.32 4.76
C ARG A 495 10.70 0.53 6.22
N ALA A 496 9.93 1.28 7.01
CA ALA A 496 10.18 1.47 8.44
C ALA A 496 10.12 0.13 9.21
N ALA A 497 9.09 -0.69 8.96
CA ALA A 497 8.97 -2.00 9.59
C ALA A 497 10.16 -2.92 9.26
N ARG A 498 10.66 -2.88 8.02
CA ARG A 498 11.87 -3.61 7.60
C ARG A 498 13.10 -3.11 8.35
N LEU A 499 13.35 -1.79 8.35
CA LEU A 499 14.54 -1.21 8.98
C LEU A 499 14.57 -1.47 10.50
N ILE A 500 13.44 -1.26 11.18
CA ILE A 500 13.31 -1.55 12.62
C ILE A 500 13.64 -3.02 12.91
N HIS A 501 13.11 -3.94 12.09
CA HIS A 501 13.37 -5.37 12.23
C HIS A 501 14.83 -5.73 11.98
N GLU A 502 15.44 -5.21 10.90
CA GLU A 502 16.84 -5.51 10.57
C GLU A 502 17.79 -4.97 11.65
N ARG A 503 17.52 -3.79 12.20
CA ARG A 503 18.26 -3.25 13.34
C ARG A 503 18.10 -4.14 14.57
N TYR A 504 16.89 -4.64 14.86
CA TYR A 504 16.70 -5.59 15.95
C TYR A 504 17.53 -6.87 15.73
N VAL A 505 17.51 -7.44 14.52
CA VAL A 505 18.30 -8.64 14.21
C VAL A 505 19.80 -8.38 14.36
N SER A 506 20.29 -7.18 14.03
CA SER A 506 21.71 -6.85 14.19
C SER A 506 22.16 -6.70 15.65
N THR A 507 21.24 -6.49 16.60
CA THR A 507 21.56 -6.51 18.05
C THR A 507 21.75 -7.92 18.61
N ILE A 508 21.33 -8.95 17.89
CA ILE A 508 21.45 -10.34 18.32
C ILE A 508 22.85 -10.84 17.95
N ASP A 509 23.56 -11.41 18.93
CA ASP A 509 24.86 -12.06 18.71
C ASP A 509 24.78 -13.03 17.51
N PRO A 510 25.63 -12.86 16.46
CA PRO A 510 25.68 -13.76 15.32
C PRO A 510 25.89 -15.24 15.69
N ALA A 511 26.53 -15.52 16.82
CA ALA A 511 26.76 -16.87 17.32
C ALA A 511 25.56 -17.46 18.09
N ALA A 512 24.60 -16.64 18.50
CA ALA A 512 23.42 -17.10 19.24
C ALA A 512 22.40 -17.80 18.32
N PRO A 513 21.70 -18.84 18.80
CA PRO A 513 20.64 -19.50 18.04
C PRO A 513 19.53 -18.50 17.67
N ARG A 514 19.25 -18.36 16.37
CA ARG A 514 18.16 -17.49 15.88
C ARG A 514 16.82 -18.19 15.94
N SER A 515 15.84 -17.54 16.55
CA SER A 515 14.44 -17.98 16.46
C SER A 515 13.88 -17.74 15.06
N ALA A 516 12.74 -18.39 14.74
CA ALA A 516 12.03 -18.15 13.48
C ALA A 516 11.56 -16.68 13.30
N ALA A 517 11.47 -15.93 14.40
CA ALA A 517 11.12 -14.51 14.41
C ALA A 517 12.34 -13.58 14.29
N ALA A 518 13.56 -14.11 14.36
CA ALA A 518 14.82 -13.36 14.37
C ALA A 518 15.68 -13.62 13.11
N LEU A 519 15.03 -13.92 11.98
CA LEU A 519 15.68 -14.07 10.69
C LEU A 519 15.75 -12.71 9.96
N PRO A 520 16.76 -12.48 9.09
CA PRO A 520 16.78 -11.32 8.20
C PRO A 520 15.48 -11.20 7.40
N TRP A 521 15.06 -9.98 7.06
CA TRP A 521 13.76 -9.70 6.46
C TRP A 521 13.48 -10.55 5.24
N ALA A 522 14.48 -10.72 4.36
CA ALA A 522 14.40 -11.54 3.14
C ALA A 522 14.05 -13.02 3.41
N ALA A 523 14.51 -13.57 4.54
CA ALA A 523 14.23 -14.95 4.96
C ALA A 523 13.04 -15.05 5.95
N LEU A 524 12.55 -13.91 6.45
CA LEU A 524 11.49 -13.87 7.45
C LEU A 524 10.15 -14.33 6.87
N ASN A 525 9.44 -15.19 7.61
CA ASN A 525 8.11 -15.65 7.21
C ASN A 525 7.09 -14.49 7.18
N GLU A 526 6.16 -14.56 6.24
CA GLU A 526 5.10 -13.56 6.05
C GLU A 526 4.27 -13.28 7.33
N PHE A 527 4.08 -14.28 8.20
CA PHE A 527 3.45 -14.08 9.50
C PHE A 527 4.20 -13.05 10.36
N TYR A 528 5.53 -13.12 10.42
CA TYR A 528 6.33 -12.20 11.22
C TYR A 528 6.50 -10.83 10.54
N ARG A 529 6.69 -10.79 9.21
CA ARG A 529 6.63 -9.52 8.45
C ARG A 529 5.29 -8.81 8.67
N GLY A 530 4.20 -9.56 8.68
CA GLY A 530 2.86 -9.06 9.01
C GLY A 530 2.75 -8.52 10.42
N SER A 531 3.40 -9.14 11.42
CA SER A 531 3.47 -8.66 12.80
C SER A 531 4.25 -7.34 12.92
N ASN A 532 5.37 -7.20 12.21
CA ASN A 532 6.17 -5.97 12.19
C ASN A 532 5.38 -4.81 11.53
N ARG A 533 4.75 -5.05 10.37
CA ARG A 533 3.89 -4.04 9.74
C ARG A 533 2.69 -3.67 10.61
N ARG A 534 2.14 -4.62 11.38
CA ARG A 534 1.06 -4.36 12.34
C ARG A 534 1.55 -3.42 13.45
N GLN A 535 2.68 -3.69 14.07
CA GLN A 535 3.23 -2.88 15.14
C GLN A 535 3.40 -1.40 14.72
N VAL A 536 3.99 -1.15 13.55
CA VAL A 536 4.14 0.22 13.02
C VAL A 536 2.78 0.90 12.83
N ARG A 537 1.82 0.22 12.19
CA ARG A 537 0.47 0.78 11.95
C ARG A 537 -0.31 1.00 13.23
N ASN A 538 -0.17 0.10 14.21
CA ASN A 538 -0.84 0.25 15.49
C ASN A 538 -0.24 1.43 16.28
N ALA A 539 1.07 1.65 16.22
CA ALA A 539 1.71 2.83 16.80
C ALA A 539 1.11 4.15 16.26
N LEU A 540 0.87 4.25 14.94
CA LEU A 540 0.21 5.42 14.36
C LEU A 540 -1.18 5.66 14.93
N TRP A 541 -1.96 4.60 15.14
CA TRP A 541 -3.29 4.69 15.73
C TRP A 541 -3.25 5.07 17.22
N MET A 542 -2.41 4.40 18.01
CA MET A 542 -2.28 4.62 19.45
C MET A 542 -1.87 6.06 19.77
N VAL A 543 -0.87 6.59 19.07
CA VAL A 543 -0.37 7.96 19.29
C VAL A 543 -1.48 8.99 19.06
N GLU A 544 -2.31 8.83 18.04
CA GLU A 544 -3.40 9.79 17.79
C GLU A 544 -4.60 9.57 18.73
N GLN A 545 -5.02 8.32 18.92
CA GLN A 545 -6.31 8.01 19.54
C GLN A 545 -6.24 7.82 21.05
N ILE A 546 -5.07 7.46 21.58
CA ILE A 546 -4.85 7.26 23.00
C ILE A 546 -4.07 8.44 23.57
N ALA A 547 -2.95 8.81 22.94
CA ALA A 547 -2.11 9.90 23.47
C ALA A 547 -2.56 11.30 23.05
N GLY A 548 -3.54 11.44 22.14
CA GLY A 548 -4.01 12.76 21.71
C GLY A 548 -2.94 13.58 20.97
N HIS A 549 -2.03 12.89 20.29
CA HIS A 549 -1.01 13.52 19.46
C HIS A 549 -1.47 13.63 18.00
N THR A 550 -0.77 14.46 17.24
CA THR A 550 -0.84 14.55 15.79
C THR A 550 0.53 14.22 15.21
N TRP A 551 0.55 13.52 14.08
CA TRP A 551 1.78 13.35 13.31
C TRP A 551 1.91 14.43 12.21
N ASN A 552 0.95 15.37 12.12
CA ASN A 552 1.13 16.58 11.31
C ASN A 552 2.07 17.56 12.03
N THR A 553 3.32 17.56 11.60
CA THR A 553 4.39 18.40 12.14
C THR A 553 4.86 19.48 11.19
N TRP A 554 4.18 19.68 10.05
CA TRP A 554 4.55 20.71 9.08
C TRP A 554 4.50 22.11 9.71
N GLY A 555 5.52 22.93 9.46
CA GLY A 555 5.63 24.30 9.99
C GLY A 555 6.13 24.41 11.43
N SER A 556 5.93 23.38 12.26
CA SER A 556 6.30 23.36 13.68
C SER A 556 6.84 21.97 14.09
N PRO A 557 8.06 21.62 13.67
CA PRO A 557 8.66 20.33 14.00
C PRO A 557 8.90 20.20 15.51
N PRO A 558 8.64 19.04 16.14
CA PRO A 558 8.88 18.84 17.57
C PRO A 558 10.37 18.89 17.90
N ALA A 559 10.69 19.24 19.16
CA ALA A 559 12.05 19.40 19.66
C ALA A 559 12.98 18.25 19.27
N GLN A 560 14.18 18.57 18.81
CA GLN A 560 15.15 17.56 18.42
C GLN A 560 15.64 16.78 19.65
N LEU A 561 15.62 15.45 19.57
CA LEU A 561 16.12 14.55 20.61
C LEU A 561 17.24 13.71 20.01
N SER A 562 18.38 13.65 20.70
CA SER A 562 19.53 12.85 20.29
C SER A 562 19.51 11.46 20.93
N GLY A 563 20.28 10.53 20.36
CA GLY A 563 20.47 9.21 20.98
C GLY A 563 21.11 9.27 22.36
N ARG A 564 21.88 10.33 22.66
CA ARG A 564 22.49 10.54 23.98
C ARG A 564 21.44 10.94 25.02
N ASP A 565 20.47 11.77 24.63
CA ASP A 565 19.38 12.20 25.52
C ASP A 565 18.50 11.01 25.94
N MET A 566 18.43 9.97 25.11
CA MET A 566 17.60 8.78 25.36
C MET A 566 18.38 7.63 26.03
N ALA A 567 19.69 7.61 25.90
CA ALA A 567 20.51 6.48 26.32
C ALA A 567 20.49 6.30 27.85
N GLY A 568 20.24 5.06 28.29
CA GLY A 568 20.24 4.72 29.72
C GLY A 568 18.98 5.12 30.50
N LEU A 569 18.06 5.88 29.89
CA LEU A 569 16.81 6.27 30.54
C LEU A 569 15.81 5.09 30.64
N PRO A 570 15.02 5.02 31.73
CA PRO A 570 13.87 4.12 31.81
C PRO A 570 12.85 4.36 30.68
N PRO A 571 12.12 3.32 30.22
CA PRO A 571 11.16 3.45 29.11
C PRO A 571 10.09 4.55 29.28
N LEU A 572 9.56 4.75 30.49
CA LEU A 572 8.57 5.81 30.74
C LEU A 572 9.18 7.21 30.61
N GLN A 573 10.40 7.42 31.10
CA GLN A 573 11.09 8.71 30.93
C GLN A 573 11.41 9.00 29.46
N GLN A 574 11.79 7.98 28.69
CA GLN A 574 11.94 8.11 27.24
C GLN A 574 10.63 8.55 26.56
N LEU A 575 9.50 7.97 26.97
CA LEU A 575 8.17 8.33 26.46
C LEU A 575 7.79 9.76 26.86
N ALA A 576 8.06 10.17 28.11
CA ALA A 576 7.83 11.52 28.59
C ALA A 576 8.63 12.57 27.80
N LEU A 577 9.91 12.30 27.49
CA LEU A 577 10.72 13.18 26.63
C LEU A 577 10.16 13.30 25.20
N MET A 578 9.48 12.26 24.71
CA MET A 578 8.77 12.29 23.43
C MET A 578 7.38 12.96 23.52
N GLY A 579 6.98 13.44 24.70
CA GLY A 579 5.73 14.14 24.95
C GLY A 579 4.57 13.26 25.41
N PHE A 580 4.81 12.00 25.76
CA PHE A 580 3.77 11.08 26.22
C PHE A 580 3.76 10.99 27.75
N ASP A 581 2.66 11.39 28.37
CA ASP A 581 2.47 11.18 29.81
C ASP A 581 2.35 9.69 30.18
N ASP A 582 2.50 9.40 31.46
CA ASP A 582 2.52 8.02 31.99
C ASP A 582 1.20 7.26 31.74
N ASP A 583 0.06 7.94 31.83
CA ASP A 583 -1.27 7.33 31.65
C ASP A 583 -1.49 6.95 30.17
N ALA A 584 -1.13 7.83 29.25
CA ALA A 584 -1.14 7.59 27.83
C ALA A 584 -0.14 6.48 27.46
N ALA A 585 1.08 6.52 27.99
CA ALA A 585 2.09 5.50 27.79
C ALA A 585 1.60 4.11 28.20
N MET A 586 0.96 4.00 29.37
CA MET A 586 0.44 2.73 29.87
C MET A 586 -0.73 2.21 29.04
N SER A 587 -1.65 3.11 28.68
CA SER A 587 -2.81 2.80 27.82
C SER A 587 -2.38 2.33 26.42
N MET A 588 -1.34 2.95 25.85
CA MET A 588 -0.76 2.52 24.58
C MET A 588 -0.07 1.15 24.71
N ALA A 589 0.70 0.92 25.78
CA ALA A 589 1.36 -0.37 25.99
C ALA A 589 0.34 -1.52 26.09
N ARG A 590 -0.78 -1.27 26.79
CA ARG A 590 -1.93 -2.17 26.84
C ARG A 590 -2.50 -2.45 25.46
N ALA A 591 -2.82 -1.40 24.71
CA ALA A 591 -3.43 -1.54 23.38
C ALA A 591 -2.52 -2.31 22.41
N GLU A 592 -1.20 -2.10 22.45
CA GLU A 592 -0.24 -2.85 21.65
C GLU A 592 -0.20 -4.34 22.02
N HIS A 593 -0.21 -4.65 23.31
CA HIS A 593 -0.23 -6.04 23.79
C HIS A 593 -1.52 -6.77 23.37
N GLU A 594 -2.67 -6.12 23.51
CA GLU A 594 -3.96 -6.68 23.12
C GLU A 594 -4.05 -6.89 21.59
N ASP A 595 -3.57 -5.95 20.78
CA ASP A 595 -3.51 -6.10 19.32
C ASP A 595 -2.55 -7.23 18.91
N TRP A 596 -1.40 -7.34 19.58
CA TRP A 596 -0.43 -8.41 19.35
C TRP A 596 -1.02 -9.78 19.66
N CYS A 597 -1.66 -9.92 20.82
CA CYS A 597 -2.36 -11.14 21.21
C CYS A 597 -3.45 -11.52 20.20
N ARG A 598 -4.23 -10.54 19.73
CA ARG A 598 -5.30 -10.75 18.74
C ARG A 598 -4.73 -11.24 17.41
N TYR A 599 -3.63 -10.64 16.94
CA TYR A 599 -2.93 -11.06 15.72
C TYR A 599 -2.42 -12.49 15.80
N TYR A 600 -1.76 -12.85 16.90
CA TYR A 600 -1.23 -14.20 17.13
C TYR A 600 -2.37 -15.24 17.21
N ARG A 601 -3.40 -15.00 18.02
CA ARG A 601 -4.56 -15.90 18.16
C ARG A 601 -5.29 -16.10 16.83
N ARG A 602 -5.51 -15.03 16.05
CA ARG A 602 -6.12 -15.11 14.70
C ARG A 602 -5.30 -15.98 13.74
N ASN A 603 -3.98 -16.06 13.93
CA ASN A 603 -3.08 -16.89 13.15
C ASN A 603 -2.84 -18.29 13.75
N GLY A 604 -3.66 -18.67 14.74
CA GLY A 604 -3.70 -20.01 15.32
C GLY A 604 -2.67 -20.25 16.43
N TRP A 605 -2.07 -19.19 16.97
CA TRP A 605 -1.22 -19.30 18.15
C TRP A 605 -2.03 -19.43 19.43
N LYS A 606 -1.45 -20.12 20.41
CA LYS A 606 -2.08 -20.38 21.71
C LYS A 606 -1.11 -20.07 22.84
N TYR A 607 -1.67 -19.75 24.00
CA TYR A 607 -0.89 -19.66 25.23
C TYR A 607 -0.35 -21.04 25.63
N GLY A 608 0.88 -21.06 26.15
CA GLY A 608 1.47 -22.20 26.83
C GLY A 608 2.91 -21.91 27.23
N SER A 609 3.38 -22.61 28.28
CA SER A 609 4.74 -22.53 28.79
C SER A 609 5.30 -23.95 28.93
N PRO A 610 6.50 -24.26 28.38
CA PRO A 610 7.41 -23.34 27.71
C PRO A 610 6.95 -22.91 26.30
N ARG A 611 7.51 -21.81 25.79
CA ARG A 611 7.30 -21.35 24.41
C ARG A 611 7.77 -22.40 23.40
N ASP A 612 6.98 -22.63 22.36
CA ASP A 612 7.30 -23.51 21.22
C ASP A 612 6.70 -22.94 19.92
N ASP A 613 7.53 -22.23 19.17
CA ASP A 613 7.14 -21.56 17.92
C ASP A 613 6.73 -22.56 16.83
N SER A 614 7.30 -23.78 16.84
CA SER A 614 6.99 -24.82 15.84
C SER A 614 5.55 -25.33 15.98
N ARG A 615 5.04 -25.34 17.22
CA ARG A 615 3.67 -25.71 17.58
C ARG A 615 2.75 -24.51 17.77
N LYS A 616 3.25 -23.29 17.51
CA LYS A 616 2.55 -22.01 17.71
C LYS A 616 2.09 -21.79 19.16
N ILE A 617 2.97 -22.10 20.10
CA ILE A 617 2.76 -21.92 21.54
C ILE A 617 3.62 -20.74 21.99
N HIS A 618 3.01 -19.73 22.61
CA HIS A 618 3.73 -18.56 23.13
C HIS A 618 3.29 -18.25 24.56
N ASP A 619 4.26 -18.15 25.45
CA ASP A 619 4.13 -17.93 26.90
C ASP A 619 3.59 -16.55 27.28
N LYS A 620 3.82 -15.52 26.47
CA LYS A 620 3.31 -14.16 26.68
C LYS A 620 1.89 -13.90 26.15
N LEU A 621 1.17 -14.90 25.61
CA LEU A 621 -0.22 -14.72 25.13
C LEU A 621 -1.27 -14.67 26.26
N VAL A 622 -1.00 -13.85 27.26
CA VAL A 622 -1.82 -13.65 28.47
C VAL A 622 -2.70 -12.40 28.38
N ASP A 623 -3.65 -12.26 29.30
CA ASP A 623 -4.45 -11.04 29.46
C ASP A 623 -3.61 -9.89 30.03
N TRP A 624 -3.99 -8.64 29.76
CA TRP A 624 -3.29 -7.46 30.25
C TRP A 624 -3.18 -7.44 31.79
N SER A 625 -4.20 -7.89 32.50
CA SER A 625 -4.17 -7.97 33.98
C SER A 625 -2.99 -8.81 34.52
N THR A 626 -2.53 -9.80 33.76
CA THR A 626 -1.34 -10.60 34.10
C THR A 626 -0.05 -9.85 33.78
N VAL A 627 -0.04 -9.03 32.72
CA VAL A 627 1.10 -8.19 32.36
C VAL A 627 1.30 -7.10 33.42
N GLU A 628 0.22 -6.44 33.82
CA GLU A 628 0.21 -5.35 34.79
C GLU A 628 0.71 -5.77 36.18
N THR A 629 0.37 -6.99 36.60
CA THR A 629 0.78 -7.53 37.91
C THR A 629 2.20 -8.11 37.93
N ASN A 630 2.83 -8.29 36.77
CA ASN A 630 4.19 -8.82 36.65
C ASN A 630 5.16 -7.73 36.17
N PRO A 631 6.08 -7.23 37.04
CA PRO A 631 6.99 -6.14 36.69
C PRO A 631 7.84 -6.39 35.44
N ASP A 632 8.27 -7.63 35.20
CA ASP A 632 9.10 -7.97 34.05
C ASP A 632 8.31 -7.92 32.74
N LEU A 633 7.06 -8.43 32.75
CA LEU A 633 6.18 -8.36 31.59
C LEU A 633 5.76 -6.92 31.30
N LEU A 634 5.42 -6.15 32.34
CA LEU A 634 5.07 -4.74 32.22
C LEU A 634 6.22 -3.93 31.63
N ASN A 635 7.42 -4.07 32.20
CA ASN A 635 8.61 -3.38 31.71
C ASN A 635 8.94 -3.79 30.26
N ALA A 636 8.80 -5.08 29.91
CA ALA A 636 8.98 -5.52 28.54
C ALA A 636 7.98 -4.88 27.56
N ALA A 637 6.70 -4.75 27.95
CA ALA A 637 5.67 -4.12 27.13
C ALA A 637 5.96 -2.63 26.89
N VAL A 638 6.23 -1.87 27.97
CA VAL A 638 6.53 -0.43 27.88
C VAL A 638 7.84 -0.18 27.13
N ARG A 639 8.87 -0.99 27.36
CA ARG A 639 10.14 -0.91 26.61
C ARG A 639 9.94 -1.16 25.12
N SER A 640 9.10 -2.12 24.75
CA SER A 640 8.78 -2.37 23.34
C SER A 640 8.09 -1.16 22.71
N LEU A 641 7.13 -0.54 23.41
CA LEU A 641 6.45 0.66 22.93
C LEU A 641 7.43 1.83 22.75
N ALA A 642 8.23 2.13 23.78
CA ALA A 642 9.24 3.19 23.76
C ALA A 642 10.23 2.98 22.61
N GLY A 643 10.74 1.75 22.44
CA GLY A 643 11.66 1.40 21.36
C GLY A 643 11.05 1.56 19.96
N THR A 644 9.78 1.20 19.77
CA THR A 644 9.08 1.40 18.49
C THR A 644 8.89 2.89 18.18
N LEU A 645 8.39 3.68 19.13
CA LEU A 645 8.15 5.12 18.93
C LEU A 645 9.46 5.89 18.73
N TRP A 646 10.50 5.52 19.48
CA TRP A 646 11.84 6.08 19.28
C TRP A 646 12.39 5.73 17.90
N SER A 647 12.24 4.48 17.45
CA SER A 647 12.71 4.09 16.13
C SER A 647 12.00 4.82 15.00
N LEU A 648 10.67 5.03 15.12
CA LEU A 648 9.91 5.85 14.19
C LEU A 648 10.43 7.28 14.15
N ARG A 649 10.71 7.88 15.31
CA ARG A 649 11.29 9.23 15.42
C ARG A 649 12.64 9.35 14.71
N GLN A 650 13.52 8.35 14.90
CA GLN A 650 14.84 8.31 14.25
C GLN A 650 14.74 8.12 12.74
N LEU A 651 13.69 7.45 12.25
CA LEU A 651 13.38 7.31 10.82
C LEU A 651 12.64 8.52 10.23
N GLY A 652 12.47 9.61 11.00
CA GLY A 652 11.84 10.85 10.55
C GLY A 652 10.34 10.96 10.82
N PHE A 653 9.68 9.92 11.35
CA PHE A 653 8.26 9.95 11.68
C PHE A 653 8.06 10.49 13.10
N ARG A 654 7.52 11.70 13.22
CA ARG A 654 7.39 12.40 14.50
C ARG A 654 5.95 12.76 14.79
N SER A 655 5.58 12.65 16.05
CA SER A 655 4.34 13.21 16.55
C SER A 655 4.61 14.33 17.52
N ARG A 656 3.58 15.14 17.75
CA ARG A 656 3.51 16.18 18.77
C ARG A 656 2.11 16.18 19.38
N PRO A 657 1.91 16.74 20.59
CA PRO A 657 0.57 16.90 21.15
C PRO A 657 -0.39 17.60 20.17
N LEU A 658 -1.65 17.20 20.09
CA LEU A 658 -2.62 17.85 19.19
C LEU A 658 -2.95 19.27 19.69
N TRP A 659 -3.12 19.41 21.00
CA TRP A 659 -3.33 20.69 21.67
C TRP A 659 -1.97 21.34 21.95
N GLN A 660 -1.74 22.49 21.34
CA GLN A 660 -0.51 23.27 21.48
C GLN A 660 -0.75 24.48 22.39
N SER A 661 0.28 24.90 23.11
CA SER A 661 0.22 26.04 24.01
C SER A 661 0.48 27.35 23.26
N PHE A 662 -0.41 28.32 23.44
CA PHE A 662 -0.29 29.65 22.84
C PHE A 662 -0.40 30.74 23.90
N SER A 663 0.37 31.80 23.71
CA SER A 663 0.20 33.06 24.43
C SER A 663 -0.80 33.95 23.68
N ARG A 664 -1.66 34.65 24.42
CA ARG A 664 -2.52 35.67 23.82
C ARG A 664 -1.69 36.90 23.51
N VAL A 665 -1.82 37.44 22.30
CA VAL A 665 -1.06 38.61 21.83
C VAL A 665 -1.98 39.68 21.23
N GLY A 666 -1.47 40.90 21.14
CA GLY A 666 -2.20 42.07 20.62
C GLY A 666 -2.90 42.90 21.70
N THR A 667 -3.44 44.04 21.29
CA THR A 667 -4.11 45.02 22.15
C THR A 667 -5.52 45.29 21.67
N VAL A 668 -6.45 45.47 22.61
CA VAL A 668 -7.86 45.81 22.35
C VAL A 668 -8.22 47.15 22.98
N SER A 669 -9.31 47.77 22.53
CA SER A 669 -9.95 48.84 23.28
C SER A 669 -10.98 48.23 24.22
N ALA A 670 -11.01 48.64 25.49
CA ALA A 670 -11.98 48.10 26.43
C ALA A 670 -12.47 49.18 27.40
N GLU A 671 -13.77 49.16 27.66
CA GLU A 671 -14.45 50.08 28.57
C GLU A 671 -15.33 49.28 29.53
N GLN A 672 -15.20 49.53 30.84
CA GLN A 672 -16.08 48.94 31.82
C GLN A 672 -17.44 49.64 31.82
N ARG A 673 -18.53 48.88 31.67
CA ARG A 673 -19.89 49.45 31.64
C ARG A 673 -20.59 49.30 32.98
N SER A 674 -21.15 50.40 33.47
CA SER A 674 -21.84 50.45 34.77
C SER A 674 -23.31 50.00 34.73
N THR A 675 -23.84 49.64 33.55
CA THR A 675 -25.23 49.21 33.37
C THR A 675 -25.28 47.91 32.57
N ARG A 676 -26.34 47.12 32.78
CA ARG A 676 -26.58 45.90 31.99
C ARG A 676 -26.78 46.26 30.52
N TRP A 677 -26.24 45.43 29.64
CA TRP A 677 -26.34 45.64 28.20
C TRP A 677 -26.38 44.32 27.45
N THR A 678 -26.79 44.39 26.18
CA THR A 678 -26.84 43.23 25.30
C THR A 678 -26.09 43.52 24.02
N TRP A 679 -25.56 42.47 23.40
CA TRP A 679 -24.93 42.52 22.09
C TRP A 679 -25.25 41.23 21.35
N THR A 680 -24.99 41.20 20.04
CA THR A 680 -25.25 40.03 19.20
C THR A 680 -23.91 39.38 18.86
N SER A 681 -23.78 38.09 19.15
CA SER A 681 -22.59 37.31 18.79
C SER A 681 -22.44 37.17 17.29
N ASP A 682 -21.25 36.80 16.83
CA ASP A 682 -20.98 36.46 15.42
C ASP A 682 -21.87 35.29 14.93
N SER A 683 -22.32 34.42 15.85
CA SER A 683 -23.28 33.33 15.61
C SER A 683 -24.75 33.77 15.61
N GLY A 684 -25.03 35.06 15.80
CA GLY A 684 -26.38 35.63 15.77
C GLY A 684 -27.16 35.52 17.09
N HIS A 685 -26.53 35.03 18.17
CA HIS A 685 -27.17 34.92 19.48
C HIS A 685 -27.12 36.24 20.24
N THR A 686 -28.23 36.62 20.90
CA THR A 686 -28.25 37.78 21.80
C THR A 686 -27.60 37.43 23.13
N MET A 687 -26.45 38.03 23.38
CA MET A 687 -25.68 37.91 24.62
C MET A 687 -26.09 38.98 25.63
N ARG A 688 -26.01 38.65 26.92
CA ARG A 688 -26.33 39.54 28.03
C ARG A 688 -25.10 39.73 28.91
N ALA A 689 -24.78 40.98 29.23
CA ALA A 689 -23.69 41.36 30.11
C ALA A 689 -24.26 42.11 31.32
N ASP A 690 -23.67 41.85 32.49
CA ASP A 690 -24.08 42.48 33.74
C ASP A 690 -23.43 43.87 33.90
N ALA A 691 -23.99 44.65 34.82
CA ALA A 691 -23.35 45.90 35.24
C ALA A 691 -22.00 45.60 35.91
N GLY A 692 -20.93 46.22 35.43
CA GLY A 692 -19.55 45.95 35.85
C GLY A 692 -18.74 45.15 34.83
N ASP A 693 -19.37 44.55 33.82
CA ASP A 693 -18.67 43.82 32.76
C ASP A 693 -18.00 44.77 31.76
N TRP A 694 -16.93 44.28 31.15
CA TRP A 694 -16.12 45.02 30.18
C TRP A 694 -16.66 44.83 28.76
N ALA A 695 -16.83 45.94 28.06
CA ALA A 695 -17.11 45.98 26.62
C ALA A 695 -15.79 46.07 25.85
N ILE A 696 -15.43 45.01 25.14
CA ILE A 696 -14.20 44.95 24.34
C ILE A 696 -14.53 45.23 22.88
N THR A 697 -13.76 46.12 22.25
CA THR A 697 -13.89 46.48 20.83
C THR A 697 -12.58 46.20 20.08
N GLU A 698 -12.69 45.47 18.97
CA GLU A 698 -11.59 45.19 18.03
C GLU A 698 -12.16 44.93 16.63
N ASP A 699 -11.58 45.55 15.60
CA ASP A 699 -11.98 45.36 14.19
C ASP A 699 -13.50 45.51 13.93
N GLY A 700 -14.15 46.42 14.67
CA GLY A 700 -15.61 46.65 14.57
C GLY A 700 -16.48 45.60 15.26
N LYS A 701 -15.88 44.57 15.88
CA LYS A 701 -16.58 43.60 16.73
C LYS A 701 -16.63 44.11 18.17
N LEU A 702 -17.74 43.79 18.85
CA LEU A 702 -18.00 44.14 20.25
C LEU A 702 -18.41 42.87 20.99
N TRP A 703 -17.75 42.58 22.11
CA TRP A 703 -18.15 41.49 23.00
C TRP A 703 -17.97 41.86 24.47
N SER A 704 -18.67 41.15 25.35
CA SER A 704 -18.57 41.34 26.80
C SER A 704 -17.60 40.35 27.44
N VAL A 705 -16.85 40.80 28.45
CA VAL A 705 -16.05 39.94 29.33
C VAL A 705 -16.34 40.32 30.77
N ARG A 706 -16.59 39.33 31.64
CA ARG A 706 -16.80 39.59 33.08
C ARG A 706 -15.58 40.25 33.71
N ASP A 707 -15.79 41.09 34.72
CA ASP A 707 -14.71 41.84 35.38
C ASP A 707 -13.58 40.94 35.92
N ASP A 708 -13.92 39.81 36.55
CA ASP A 708 -12.94 38.86 37.08
C ASP A 708 -12.07 38.25 35.97
N ILE A 709 -12.70 37.77 34.89
CA ILE A 709 -12.01 37.22 33.72
C ILE A 709 -11.17 38.30 33.02
N PHE A 710 -11.69 39.53 32.92
CA PHE A 710 -10.99 40.62 32.25
C PHE A 710 -9.68 40.97 32.97
N ARG A 711 -9.71 41.11 34.29
CA ARG A 711 -8.50 41.40 35.09
C ARG A 711 -7.46 40.28 35.04
N ASP A 712 -7.91 39.04 34.90
CA ASP A 712 -7.04 37.87 34.76
C ASP A 712 -6.44 37.73 33.36
N THR A 713 -7.09 38.26 32.33
CA THR A 713 -6.70 38.05 30.92
C THR A 713 -6.23 39.30 30.18
N TYR A 714 -6.25 40.48 30.84
CA TYR A 714 -5.77 41.73 30.27
C TYR A 714 -4.88 42.52 31.25
N GLU A 715 -4.01 43.37 30.68
CA GLU A 715 -3.23 44.37 31.42
C GLU A 715 -3.32 45.76 30.74
N PRO A 716 -3.22 46.86 31.49
CA PRO A 716 -3.31 48.20 30.91
C PRO A 716 -2.17 48.47 29.92
N ALA A 717 -2.49 49.03 28.75
CA ALA A 717 -1.51 49.44 27.72
C ALA A 717 -1.53 50.96 27.43
N GLY A 718 -2.33 51.74 28.16
CA GLY A 718 -2.50 53.18 28.00
C GLY A 718 -3.64 53.57 27.04
N ASP A 719 -4.19 54.77 27.21
CA ASP A 719 -5.19 55.39 26.32
C ASP A 719 -6.44 54.54 26.04
N GLY A 720 -7.01 53.90 27.07
CA GLY A 720 -8.18 53.02 26.92
C GLY A 720 -7.89 51.68 26.22
N ARG A 721 -6.61 51.41 25.92
CA ARG A 721 -6.16 50.14 25.35
C ARG A 721 -5.63 49.19 26.41
N TRP A 722 -5.83 47.91 26.14
CA TRP A 722 -5.49 46.80 27.02
C TRP A 722 -4.75 45.73 26.24
N ARG A 723 -3.62 45.26 26.76
CA ARG A 723 -2.87 44.15 26.18
C ARG A 723 -3.44 42.84 26.71
N ARG A 724 -3.62 41.87 25.83
CA ARG A 724 -4.01 40.51 26.23
C ARG A 724 -2.86 39.84 26.98
N LYS A 725 -3.18 39.06 28.02
CA LYS A 725 -2.25 38.20 28.73
C LYS A 725 -2.86 36.83 28.98
N GLY A 726 -2.04 35.88 29.39
CA GLY A 726 -2.44 34.51 29.68
C GLY A 726 -2.21 33.55 28.53
N ARG A 727 -2.26 32.26 28.86
CA ARG A 727 -2.03 31.15 27.96
C ARG A 727 -3.34 30.42 27.66
N VAL A 728 -3.42 29.85 26.47
CA VAL A 728 -4.51 28.98 26.02
C VAL A 728 -3.92 27.75 25.34
N GLN A 729 -4.71 26.69 25.24
CA GLN A 729 -4.41 25.61 24.30
C GLN A 729 -5.18 25.84 23.01
N ALA A 730 -4.60 25.46 21.87
CA ALA A 730 -5.34 25.50 20.62
C ALA A 730 -4.92 24.37 19.68
N ARG A 731 -5.84 24.00 18.78
CA ARG A 731 -5.59 23.08 17.69
C ARG A 731 -6.39 23.50 16.45
N PRO A 732 -6.00 23.06 15.24
CA PRO A 732 -6.87 23.17 14.08
C PRO A 732 -8.22 22.48 14.33
N ALA A 733 -9.29 23.12 13.89
CA ALA A 733 -10.63 22.55 13.88
C ALA A 733 -10.75 21.47 12.80
N GLN A 734 -11.59 20.46 13.04
CA GLN A 734 -11.98 19.56 11.96
C GLN A 734 -13.06 20.25 11.09
N PRO A 735 -13.05 20.10 9.75
CA PRO A 735 -14.07 20.72 8.92
C PRO A 735 -15.48 20.26 9.31
N GLY A 736 -16.36 21.20 9.66
CA GLY A 736 -17.73 20.92 10.11
C GLY A 736 -17.83 20.40 11.56
N GLU A 737 -16.74 20.50 12.33
CA GLU A 737 -16.73 20.16 13.75
C GLU A 737 -17.73 21.03 14.53
N THR A 738 -18.57 20.39 15.33
CA THR A 738 -19.40 21.10 16.31
C THR A 738 -18.60 21.28 17.59
N VAL A 739 -18.33 22.53 17.95
CA VAL A 739 -17.63 22.93 19.17
C VAL A 739 -18.67 23.42 20.17
N ASP A 740 -18.72 22.77 21.34
CA ASP A 740 -19.55 23.23 22.45
C ASP A 740 -18.90 24.47 23.09
N THR A 741 -19.45 25.65 22.80
CA THR A 741 -19.02 26.91 23.40
C THR A 741 -19.91 27.29 24.58
N LEU A 742 -19.50 28.29 25.35
CA LEU A 742 -20.31 28.80 26.47
C LEU A 742 -21.62 29.46 25.99
N GLU A 743 -21.64 29.94 24.75
CA GLU A 743 -22.78 30.57 24.08
C GLU A 743 -23.73 29.55 23.44
N GLY A 744 -23.27 28.32 23.21
CA GLY A 744 -23.99 27.24 22.54
C GLY A 744 -23.12 26.52 21.50
N PRO A 745 -23.58 25.37 20.99
CA PRO A 745 -22.83 24.62 19.98
C PRO A 745 -22.67 25.44 18.70
N THR A 746 -21.41 25.60 18.25
CA THR A 746 -21.06 26.34 17.02
C THR A 746 -20.31 25.41 16.07
N ILE A 747 -20.57 25.52 14.77
CA ILE A 747 -19.86 24.74 13.75
C ILE A 747 -18.62 25.51 13.32
N ALA A 748 -17.44 24.90 13.48
CA ALA A 748 -16.18 25.44 12.99
C ALA A 748 -16.08 25.30 11.46
N ALA A 749 -15.64 26.38 10.80
CA ALA A 749 -15.37 26.39 9.37
C ALA A 749 -14.02 25.73 9.06
N ASP A 750 -13.80 25.44 7.78
CA ASP A 750 -12.49 24.95 7.32
C ASP A 750 -11.42 26.03 7.50
N GLY A 751 -10.27 25.65 8.07
CA GLY A 751 -9.19 26.57 8.44
C GLY A 751 -9.36 27.27 9.80
N ASP A 752 -10.44 27.03 10.54
CA ASP A 752 -10.61 27.53 11.91
C ASP A 752 -9.71 26.80 12.91
N TRP A 753 -9.49 27.44 14.05
CA TRP A 753 -8.81 26.89 15.22
C TRP A 753 -9.80 26.74 16.37
N VAL A 754 -9.77 25.60 17.06
CA VAL A 754 -10.45 25.45 18.35
C VAL A 754 -9.48 25.88 19.45
N VAL A 755 -9.85 26.91 20.18
CA VAL A 755 -9.10 27.40 21.34
C VAL A 755 -9.77 26.89 22.61
N ARG A 756 -8.96 26.47 23.58
CA ARG A 756 -9.36 26.00 24.90
C ARG A 756 -8.71 26.87 25.97
N GLY A 757 -9.55 27.44 26.83
CA GLY A 757 -9.11 28.22 27.98
C GLY A 757 -8.81 27.35 29.21
N ARG A 758 -8.46 28.01 30.32
CA ARG A 758 -7.95 27.33 31.53
C ARG A 758 -9.02 26.51 32.25
N ALA A 759 -10.28 26.88 32.14
CA ALA A 759 -11.39 26.13 32.75
C ALA A 759 -11.92 25.02 31.82
N GLY A 760 -11.28 24.80 30.67
CA GLY A 760 -11.66 23.80 29.67
C GLY A 760 -12.72 24.28 28.67
N GLU A 761 -13.15 25.53 28.79
CA GLU A 761 -14.07 26.18 27.86
C GLU A 761 -13.45 26.29 26.47
N GLN A 762 -14.25 26.06 25.42
CA GLN A 762 -13.77 26.00 24.03
C GLN A 762 -14.52 26.97 23.14
N TRP A 763 -13.83 27.54 22.15
CA TRP A 763 -14.45 28.38 21.13
C TRP A 763 -13.67 28.30 19.80
N PRO A 764 -14.36 28.33 18.65
CA PRO A 764 -13.70 28.42 17.35
C PRO A 764 -13.19 29.84 17.10
N VAL A 765 -12.05 29.96 16.43
CA VAL A 765 -11.45 31.22 15.98
C VAL A 765 -11.02 31.07 14.53
N PRO A 766 -11.46 31.96 13.62
CA PRO A 766 -11.01 31.92 12.23
C PRO A 766 -9.48 31.98 12.11
N GLY A 767 -8.89 31.20 11.20
CA GLY A 767 -7.42 31.06 11.12
C GLY A 767 -6.66 32.39 11.00
N ALA A 768 -7.17 33.34 10.22
CA ALA A 768 -6.57 34.67 10.09
C ALA A 768 -6.71 35.52 11.37
N GLU A 769 -7.77 35.33 12.16
CA GLU A 769 -7.88 35.95 13.49
C GLU A 769 -6.95 35.25 14.49
N PHE A 770 -6.84 33.93 14.41
CA PHE A 770 -5.98 33.15 15.30
C PHE A 770 -4.52 33.57 15.16
N ALA A 771 -4.00 33.65 13.93
CA ALA A 771 -2.62 34.07 13.66
C ALA A 771 -2.30 35.49 14.14
N ARG A 772 -3.30 36.37 14.26
CA ARG A 772 -3.14 37.74 14.79
C ARG A 772 -3.23 37.81 16.31
N ARG A 773 -4.01 36.92 16.93
CA ARG A 773 -4.36 36.97 18.37
C ARG A 773 -3.55 36.01 19.24
N TYR A 774 -2.85 35.05 18.65
CA TYR A 774 -2.15 34.01 19.39
C TYR A 774 -0.74 33.78 18.82
N ALA A 775 0.24 33.58 19.71
CA ALA A 775 1.61 33.21 19.35
C ALA A 775 1.99 31.90 20.06
N GLU A 776 2.52 30.94 19.31
CA GLU A 776 2.93 29.62 19.83
C GLU A 776 4.04 29.78 20.88
N VAL A 777 3.85 29.17 22.06
CA VAL A 777 4.87 29.16 23.12
C VAL A 777 5.84 28.02 22.81
N ARG A 778 7.10 28.33 22.52
CA ARG A 778 8.11 27.30 22.23
C ARG A 778 8.68 26.73 23.54
N PRO A 779 8.99 25.42 23.61
CA PRO A 779 9.44 24.74 24.84
C PRO A 779 10.68 25.35 25.54
N SER A 780 11.52 26.12 24.83
CA SER A 780 12.64 26.84 25.45
C SER A 780 12.20 27.89 26.48
N GLU A 781 10.93 28.33 26.46
CA GLU A 781 10.34 29.20 27.48
C GLU A 781 9.74 28.43 28.67
N GLU A 782 9.62 27.10 28.61
CA GLU A 782 9.10 26.28 29.72
C GLU A 782 10.16 26.04 30.81
N ALA A 783 11.43 25.93 30.43
CA ALA A 783 12.52 25.72 31.39
C ALA A 783 12.78 26.96 32.28
N GLY A 784 12.52 28.17 31.79
CA GLY A 784 12.81 29.41 32.53
C GLY A 784 11.79 29.78 33.61
N ILE A 785 10.66 29.08 33.70
CA ILE A 785 9.56 29.44 34.62
C ILE A 785 9.45 28.45 35.79
N LEU A 786 9.87 27.20 35.61
CA LEU A 786 9.90 26.23 36.71
C LEU A 786 11.01 26.53 37.74
N ASP A 787 12.11 27.19 37.33
CA ASP A 787 13.16 27.66 38.25
C ASP A 787 12.80 29.01 38.93
N ALA A 788 11.73 29.69 38.52
CA ALA A 788 11.36 31.00 39.06
C ALA A 788 10.21 30.96 40.09
N SER A 789 9.64 29.79 40.36
CA SER A 789 8.58 29.60 41.37
C SER A 789 9.06 29.03 42.70
N ASP A 790 10.35 28.72 42.85
CA ASP A 790 11.00 28.33 44.12
C ASP A 790 12.16 29.28 44.47
N GLY A 791 11.86 30.58 44.53
CA GLY A 791 12.77 31.64 45.01
C GLY A 791 12.09 32.60 45.97
#